data_AF-A0AB39R9E3-F1
#
_entry.id   AF-A0AB39R9E3-F1
#
_cell.length_a   1.000
_cell.length_b   1.000
_cell.length_c   1.000
_cell.angle_alpha   90.00
_cell.angle_beta   90.00
_cell.angle_gamma   90.00
#
_symmetry.space_group_name_H-M   'P 1'
#
loop_
_entity.id
_entity.type
_entity.pdbx_description
1 polymer ?
#
loop_
_entity_poly.entity_id
_entity_poly.type
_entity_poly.pdbx_seq_one_letter_code
_entity_poly.pdbx_strand_id
1 'polypeptide(L)'
;MTATLLVHVRTDDEDTAVRGTGVEVLARYPDAMLIRATDEQAIRVGALDVQATELAERPLLTAGNSFSFADAVEAQQEAALEPPAGRTAYYLLRLAGPPAPRWLRELGSHGARIHDSLANFTLLIGVLPENVDALTALPWVAEVTPYRPAMKVSPKVHTTPTRSLGTEQLAHPAGAESQLVEVSVFPGESIEDVAAAVRESGGAVLSAAGRTLVANADPAGLAEQPGVQAVLPYALPEFHNDRARLVLEVQEDNSAGGIELTGADQIVAIADSGLDTGDPDTMHPDVRGRVAGMVSWPTRLTLAPYVNDPPGSDDGPSDPDIGHGTHVTGSVLGNGAAARDANITPAPSGVAPEAKVFFQAIGQRVHWKTEAEVAGLPRISDTWPPAEAGLHGLPEDLGPLFEQAYRAGARIHTNSWGAPTAGLYTTKARAVDEFAWNNPDMLILFSAGNEGADDDGNGVVDSDSIGSPATAKNCLSIGAGENDRPAGSAPPPGRDTTWDRFTRGGVLRFPKMGAAGHISDNVDGLAAFSSRGPTDDGRIKPDLIAPGTNVLSMLSRALPPNAVPLWGKLPLNHPLRSAYCWSGGTSMATPLAAGAAALVREYLVRERQHQPTSALVKACLVNGAAAMKGQFTGEIPTGPNGASGFGRVDVAGAIGRDGRHRMLFVDEWMDAVQTGELVTYRLEQFDPGRPLKITLVWTDAPSQPGNGDLVNKLYLQVRAEDGGPVRDGDVRPFPHATNNVQQVVIDEPGTDPYLIRVWGVSVTRRSLRSVISVEPHQDFALAVSNGRELRRV
;
A
#
# COMPACT_ATOMS: atom_id res chain seq x y z
N MET A 1 3.51 -5.67 -40.49
CA MET A 1 2.70 -6.48 -39.55
C MET A 1 1.38 -5.73 -39.34
N THR A 2 0.68 -5.93 -38.23
CA THR A 2 -0.45 -5.08 -37.80
C THR A 2 -0.27 -4.69 -36.35
N ALA A 3 -0.11 -3.39 -36.09
CA ALA A 3 -0.06 -2.84 -34.75
C ALA A 3 -1.48 -2.45 -34.27
N THR A 4 -1.67 -2.40 -32.96
CA THR A 4 -2.86 -1.77 -32.37
C THR A 4 -2.45 -0.46 -31.69
N LEU A 5 -3.05 0.64 -32.14
CA LEU A 5 -2.73 2.00 -31.71
C LEU A 5 -3.92 2.58 -30.94
N LEU A 6 -3.65 3.16 -29.77
CA LEU A 6 -4.56 4.13 -29.15
C LEU A 6 -4.26 5.49 -29.77
N VAL A 7 -5.27 6.14 -30.35
CA VAL A 7 -5.13 7.44 -31.02
C VAL A 7 -6.07 8.44 -30.38
N HIS A 8 -5.51 9.50 -29.82
CA HIS A 8 -6.27 10.59 -29.23
C HIS A 8 -6.80 11.52 -30.31
N VAL A 9 -8.07 11.89 -30.18
CA VAL A 9 -8.77 12.75 -31.15
C VAL A 9 -9.56 13.81 -30.41
N ARG A 10 -9.12 15.06 -30.58
CA ARG A 10 -9.59 16.26 -29.87
C ARG A 10 -10.73 16.97 -30.60
N THR A 11 -10.97 16.60 -31.86
CA THR A 11 -11.96 17.21 -32.77
C THR A 11 -12.55 16.17 -33.74
N ASP A 12 -13.73 16.46 -34.29
CA ASP A 12 -14.34 15.67 -35.37
C ASP A 12 -13.48 15.65 -36.66
N ASP A 13 -12.67 16.68 -36.89
CA ASP A 13 -11.73 16.76 -38.01
C ASP A 13 -10.55 15.79 -37.81
N GLU A 14 -9.99 15.70 -36.60
CA GLU A 14 -8.95 14.70 -36.27
C GLU A 14 -9.49 13.27 -36.38
N ASP A 15 -10.68 13.00 -35.83
CA ASP A 15 -11.35 11.70 -35.94
C ASP A 15 -11.63 11.32 -37.41
N THR A 16 -12.03 12.29 -38.24
CA THR A 16 -12.23 12.10 -39.67
C THR A 16 -10.92 11.90 -40.42
N ALA A 17 -9.85 12.61 -40.07
CA ALA A 17 -8.53 12.45 -40.67
C ALA A 17 -7.91 11.07 -40.36
N VAL A 18 -7.99 10.61 -39.11
CA VAL A 18 -7.52 9.27 -38.71
C VAL A 18 -8.30 8.19 -39.46
N ARG A 19 -9.63 8.27 -39.50
CA ARG A 19 -10.46 7.35 -40.32
C ARG A 19 -10.12 7.41 -41.82
N GLY A 20 -9.74 8.59 -42.33
CA GLY A 20 -9.29 8.80 -43.71
C GLY A 20 -8.03 8.03 -44.10
N THR A 21 -7.24 7.54 -43.15
CA THR A 21 -6.08 6.65 -43.43
C THR A 21 -6.51 5.23 -43.84
N GLY A 22 -7.76 4.84 -43.61
CA GLY A 22 -8.31 3.52 -43.96
C GLY A 22 -8.09 2.42 -42.91
N VAL A 23 -7.77 2.81 -41.67
CA VAL A 23 -7.57 1.90 -40.51
C VAL A 23 -8.87 1.25 -40.02
N GLU A 24 -8.75 0.10 -39.38
CA GLU A 24 -9.87 -0.57 -38.72
C GLU A 24 -10.09 0.05 -37.33
N VAL A 25 -11.29 0.59 -37.07
CA VAL A 25 -11.63 1.19 -35.77
C VAL A 25 -12.28 0.15 -34.86
N LEU A 26 -11.52 -0.35 -33.88
CA LEU A 26 -11.96 -1.35 -32.89
C LEU A 26 -12.87 -0.73 -31.83
N ALA A 27 -12.56 0.48 -31.37
CA ALA A 27 -13.34 1.23 -30.39
C ALA A 27 -13.29 2.74 -30.64
N ARG A 28 -14.33 3.44 -30.21
CA ARG A 28 -14.33 4.89 -29.97
C ARG A 28 -14.67 5.11 -28.50
N TYR A 29 -13.97 6.05 -27.88
CA TYR A 29 -14.16 6.56 -26.52
C TYR A 29 -14.53 8.05 -26.62
N PRO A 30 -14.67 8.80 -25.51
CA PRO A 30 -14.91 10.25 -25.57
C PRO A 30 -13.82 11.03 -26.31
N ASP A 31 -12.54 10.86 -25.94
CA ASP A 31 -11.41 11.67 -26.42
C ASP A 31 -10.34 10.85 -27.18
N ALA A 32 -10.69 9.62 -27.59
CA ALA A 32 -9.78 8.69 -28.24
C ALA A 32 -10.51 7.64 -29.09
N MET A 33 -9.75 6.94 -29.95
CA MET A 33 -10.16 5.71 -30.62
C MET A 33 -9.07 4.64 -30.52
N LEU A 34 -9.47 3.37 -30.51
CA LEU A 34 -8.56 2.24 -30.68
C LEU A 34 -8.63 1.76 -32.12
N ILE A 35 -7.49 1.69 -32.80
CA ILE A 35 -7.40 1.25 -34.20
C ILE A 35 -6.43 0.09 -34.37
N ARG A 36 -6.72 -0.79 -35.33
CA ARG A 36 -5.78 -1.77 -35.88
C ARG A 36 -5.25 -1.23 -37.21
N ALA A 37 -3.93 -1.21 -37.37
CA ALA A 37 -3.25 -0.55 -38.49
C ALA A 37 -2.11 -1.42 -39.03
N THR A 38 -1.97 -1.51 -40.34
CA THR A 38 -0.72 -1.99 -40.98
C THR A 38 0.39 -0.96 -40.79
N ASP A 39 1.65 -1.35 -40.99
CA ASP A 39 2.81 -0.46 -40.85
C ASP A 39 2.67 0.82 -41.70
N GLU A 40 2.18 0.70 -42.94
CA GLU A 40 1.89 1.83 -43.84
C GLU A 40 0.71 2.72 -43.39
N GLN A 41 -0.21 2.17 -42.60
CA GLN A 41 -1.31 2.94 -42.00
C GLN A 41 -0.82 3.64 -40.72
N ALA A 42 -0.03 2.96 -39.88
CA ALA A 42 0.57 3.54 -38.69
C ALA A 42 1.45 4.75 -39.03
N ILE A 43 2.27 4.66 -40.08
CA ILE A 43 3.06 5.79 -40.60
C ILE A 43 2.17 6.96 -41.05
N ARG A 44 1.02 6.68 -41.67
CA ARG A 44 0.07 7.73 -42.10
C ARG A 44 -0.70 8.36 -40.93
N VAL A 45 -1.01 7.61 -39.88
CA VAL A 45 -1.60 8.14 -38.64
C VAL A 45 -0.58 9.00 -37.89
N GLY A 46 0.67 8.54 -37.77
CA GLY A 46 1.77 9.30 -37.14
C GLY A 46 2.24 10.53 -37.94
N ALA A 47 1.68 10.78 -39.13
CA ALA A 47 1.88 11.99 -39.91
C ALA A 47 0.76 13.05 -39.72
N LEU A 48 -0.25 12.75 -38.90
CA LEU A 48 -1.28 13.69 -38.45
C LEU A 48 -0.85 14.34 -37.12
N ASP A 49 -1.40 15.53 -36.79
CA ASP A 49 -1.22 16.14 -35.45
C ASP A 49 -2.13 15.46 -34.41
N VAL A 50 -1.90 14.16 -34.18
CA VAL A 50 -2.63 13.34 -33.19
C VAL A 50 -1.64 12.58 -32.32
N GLN A 51 -1.95 12.44 -31.04
CA GLN A 51 -1.16 11.59 -30.14
C GLN A 51 -1.56 10.13 -30.40
N ALA A 52 -0.77 9.42 -31.20
CA ALA A 52 -0.90 7.98 -31.41
C ALA A 52 0.13 7.22 -30.55
N THR A 53 -0.27 6.11 -29.94
CA THR A 53 0.62 5.28 -29.12
C THR A 53 0.35 3.80 -29.32
N GLU A 54 1.40 3.04 -29.59
CA GLU A 54 1.34 1.58 -29.77
C GLU A 54 1.23 0.87 -28.41
N LEU A 55 0.34 -0.12 -28.33
CA LEU A 55 0.07 -0.85 -27.10
C LEU A 55 1.06 -2.01 -26.93
N ALA A 56 2.27 -1.68 -26.47
CA ALA A 56 3.34 -2.65 -26.23
C ALA A 56 2.98 -3.72 -25.19
N GLU A 57 3.31 -4.97 -25.49
CA GLU A 57 3.13 -6.13 -24.59
C GLU A 57 4.05 -6.06 -23.37
N ARG A 58 3.61 -6.69 -22.27
CA ARG A 58 4.33 -6.80 -20.99
C ARG A 58 4.10 -8.19 -20.36
N PRO A 59 4.88 -8.59 -19.34
CA PRO A 59 4.48 -9.70 -18.48
C PRO A 59 3.10 -9.45 -17.83
N LEU A 60 2.33 -10.52 -17.69
CA LEU A 60 1.26 -10.61 -16.70
C LEU A 60 1.86 -10.90 -15.32
N LEU A 61 1.12 -10.53 -14.27
CA LEU A 61 1.41 -10.91 -12.90
C LEU A 61 0.18 -11.59 -12.30
N THR A 62 0.33 -12.83 -11.87
CA THR A 62 -0.71 -13.54 -11.10
C THR A 62 -0.09 -14.34 -9.97
N ALA A 63 -0.70 -14.34 -8.78
CA ALA A 63 -0.16 -15.00 -7.57
C ALA A 63 1.26 -14.56 -7.12
N GLY A 64 1.82 -13.47 -7.65
CA GLY A 64 3.23 -13.07 -7.45
C GLY A 64 4.19 -13.62 -8.51
N ASN A 65 3.68 -14.37 -9.50
CA ASN A 65 4.44 -14.90 -10.62
C ASN A 65 4.37 -13.97 -11.85
N SER A 66 5.53 -13.52 -12.36
CA SER A 66 5.64 -12.68 -13.56
C SER A 66 6.07 -13.48 -14.80
N PHE A 67 5.23 -13.51 -15.84
CA PHE A 67 5.43 -14.27 -17.09
C PHE A 67 4.77 -13.57 -18.30
N SER A 68 5.21 -13.82 -19.54
CA SER A 68 4.55 -13.28 -20.74
C SER A 68 3.27 -14.06 -21.10
N PHE A 69 2.38 -13.47 -21.91
CA PHE A 69 1.19 -14.20 -22.38
C PHE A 69 1.57 -15.41 -23.25
N ALA A 70 2.70 -15.35 -23.97
CA ALA A 70 3.20 -16.49 -24.75
C ALA A 70 3.63 -17.65 -23.85
N ASP A 71 4.43 -17.39 -22.80
CA ASP A 71 4.84 -18.40 -21.81
C ASP A 71 3.60 -19.01 -21.11
N ALA A 72 2.62 -18.15 -20.81
CA ALA A 72 1.33 -18.52 -20.21
C ALA A 72 0.46 -19.42 -21.11
N VAL A 73 0.72 -19.47 -22.42
CA VAL A 73 0.06 -20.36 -23.40
C VAL A 73 0.93 -21.59 -23.69
N GLU A 74 2.24 -21.44 -23.78
CA GLU A 74 3.19 -22.53 -24.02
C GLU A 74 3.16 -23.56 -22.89
N ALA A 75 3.23 -23.10 -21.62
CA ALA A 75 3.13 -23.96 -20.43
C ALA A 75 1.79 -24.73 -20.29
N GLN A 76 0.81 -24.46 -21.16
CA GLN A 76 -0.46 -25.19 -21.17
C GLN A 76 -0.48 -26.42 -22.06
N GLN A 77 0.47 -26.56 -22.98
CA GLN A 77 0.52 -27.71 -23.89
C GLN A 77 0.79 -29.03 -23.14
N GLU A 78 1.36 -28.94 -21.94
CA GLU A 78 1.68 -30.08 -21.07
C GLU A 78 0.65 -30.28 -19.94
N ALA A 79 0.00 -29.20 -19.47
CA ALA A 79 -0.95 -29.21 -18.34
C ALA A 79 -2.40 -29.53 -18.75
N ALA A 80 -2.62 -30.74 -19.28
CA ALA A 80 -3.86 -31.20 -19.91
C ALA A 80 -5.05 -31.43 -18.93
N LEU A 81 -5.73 -30.33 -18.57
CA LEU A 81 -7.06 -30.35 -17.93
C LEU A 81 -8.07 -29.51 -18.72
N GLU A 82 -9.13 -30.16 -19.21
CA GLU A 82 -10.35 -29.51 -19.71
C GLU A 82 -11.25 -29.13 -18.51
N PRO A 83 -11.82 -27.92 -18.46
CA PRO A 83 -12.74 -27.53 -17.39
C PRO A 83 -14.07 -28.31 -17.48
N PRO A 84 -14.65 -28.76 -16.34
CA PRO A 84 -15.86 -29.57 -16.35
C PRO A 84 -17.08 -28.78 -16.85
N ALA A 85 -17.76 -29.33 -17.86
CA ALA A 85 -18.93 -28.72 -18.50
C ALA A 85 -20.08 -28.42 -17.52
N GLY A 86 -20.78 -27.30 -17.73
CA GLY A 86 -21.89 -26.86 -16.87
C GLY A 86 -21.46 -26.27 -15.51
N ARG A 87 -20.16 -26.15 -15.24
CA ARG A 87 -19.61 -25.40 -14.09
C ARG A 87 -18.83 -24.18 -14.60
N THR A 88 -18.90 -23.06 -13.89
CA THR A 88 -18.07 -21.88 -14.19
C THR A 88 -16.59 -22.21 -14.06
N ALA A 89 -15.83 -21.89 -15.10
CA ALA A 89 -14.38 -21.98 -15.14
C ALA A 89 -13.75 -20.59 -15.35
N TYR A 90 -12.47 -20.47 -15.04
CA TYR A 90 -11.77 -19.19 -14.98
C TYR A 90 -10.73 -19.07 -16.10
N TYR A 91 -10.67 -17.89 -16.73
CA TYR A 91 -9.88 -17.63 -17.93
C TYR A 91 -9.24 -16.24 -17.86
N LEU A 92 -8.08 -16.10 -18.50
CA LEU A 92 -7.46 -14.82 -18.83
C LEU A 92 -7.92 -14.44 -20.26
N LEU A 93 -8.66 -13.35 -20.37
CA LEU A 93 -9.15 -12.80 -21.64
C LEU A 93 -8.37 -11.53 -21.97
N ARG A 94 -7.55 -11.56 -23.02
CA ARG A 94 -6.75 -10.43 -23.49
C ARG A 94 -7.57 -9.60 -24.48
N LEU A 95 -7.84 -8.35 -24.13
CA LEU A 95 -8.46 -7.38 -25.05
C LEU A 95 -7.41 -6.84 -26.04
N ALA A 96 -7.84 -6.39 -27.21
CA ALA A 96 -6.98 -5.71 -28.18
C ALA A 96 -6.49 -4.33 -27.67
N GLY A 97 -7.07 -3.80 -26.60
CA GLY A 97 -6.72 -2.51 -25.99
C GLY A 97 -7.64 -2.17 -24.83
N PRO A 98 -7.70 -0.89 -24.39
CA PRO A 98 -8.55 -0.44 -23.30
C PRO A 98 -10.01 -0.91 -23.40
N PRO A 99 -10.66 -1.30 -22.28
CA PRO A 99 -12.02 -1.81 -22.30
C PRO A 99 -13.04 -0.71 -22.59
N ALA A 100 -13.58 -0.70 -23.82
CA ALA A 100 -14.74 0.12 -24.15
C ALA A 100 -15.97 -0.33 -23.33
N PRO A 101 -16.80 0.56 -22.76
CA PRO A 101 -17.90 0.15 -21.87
C PRO A 101 -18.93 -0.78 -22.53
N ARG A 102 -19.10 -0.68 -23.86
CA ARG A 102 -19.91 -1.62 -24.66
C ARG A 102 -19.40 -3.06 -24.57
N TRP A 103 -18.08 -3.28 -24.59
CA TRP A 103 -17.46 -4.61 -24.51
C TRP A 103 -17.69 -5.23 -23.14
N LEU A 104 -17.60 -4.44 -22.06
CA LEU A 104 -17.87 -4.92 -20.70
C LEU A 104 -19.32 -5.43 -20.55
N ARG A 105 -20.30 -4.81 -21.23
CA ARG A 105 -21.67 -5.33 -21.34
C ARG A 105 -21.77 -6.57 -22.22
N GLU A 106 -21.07 -6.58 -23.35
CA GLU A 106 -21.08 -7.69 -24.32
C GLU A 106 -20.55 -8.97 -23.67
N LEU A 107 -19.39 -8.91 -22.98
CA LEU A 107 -18.86 -9.98 -22.12
C LEU A 107 -19.92 -10.48 -21.11
N GLY A 108 -20.56 -9.56 -20.38
CA GLY A 108 -21.61 -9.90 -19.42
C GLY A 108 -22.84 -10.57 -20.05
N SER A 109 -23.19 -10.20 -21.29
CA SER A 109 -24.31 -10.82 -22.03
C SER A 109 -23.98 -12.24 -22.53
N HIS A 110 -22.70 -12.54 -22.75
CA HIS A 110 -22.18 -13.91 -22.94
C HIS A 110 -21.95 -14.66 -21.62
N GLY A 111 -22.41 -14.11 -20.48
CA GLY A 111 -22.32 -14.74 -19.16
C GLY A 111 -20.94 -14.67 -18.49
N ALA A 112 -20.00 -13.90 -19.04
CA ALA A 112 -18.68 -13.72 -18.44
C ALA A 112 -18.71 -12.70 -17.29
N ARG A 113 -18.25 -13.12 -16.11
CA ARG A 113 -18.09 -12.27 -14.93
C ARG A 113 -16.63 -11.86 -14.78
N ILE A 114 -16.35 -10.56 -14.76
CA ILE A 114 -15.00 -10.03 -14.60
C ILE A 114 -14.62 -10.03 -13.11
N HIS A 115 -13.55 -10.74 -12.74
CA HIS A 115 -13.03 -10.83 -11.38
C HIS A 115 -11.86 -9.89 -11.10
N ASP A 116 -10.98 -9.66 -12.08
CA ASP A 116 -9.85 -8.73 -11.98
C ASP A 116 -9.48 -8.09 -13.33
N SER A 117 -8.64 -7.06 -13.29
CA SER A 117 -8.01 -6.43 -14.45
C SER A 117 -6.50 -6.37 -14.25
N LEU A 118 -5.74 -6.80 -15.25
CA LEU A 118 -4.28 -7.02 -15.18
C LEU A 118 -3.52 -6.12 -16.18
N ALA A 119 -2.25 -6.44 -16.41
CA ALA A 119 -1.46 -5.88 -17.51
C ALA A 119 -2.06 -6.22 -18.90
N ASN A 120 -1.65 -5.45 -19.92
CA ASN A 120 -2.05 -5.63 -21.33
C ASN A 120 -3.56 -5.65 -21.58
N PHE A 121 -4.36 -4.98 -20.73
CA PHE A 121 -5.83 -4.99 -20.80
C PHE A 121 -6.42 -6.42 -20.70
N THR A 122 -5.73 -7.30 -19.97
CA THR A 122 -6.16 -8.67 -19.73
C THR A 122 -7.12 -8.71 -18.55
N LEU A 123 -8.28 -9.33 -18.72
CA LEU A 123 -9.31 -9.52 -17.71
C LEU A 123 -9.25 -10.95 -17.18
N LEU A 124 -9.20 -11.13 -15.87
CA LEU A 124 -9.47 -12.42 -15.24
C LEU A 124 -10.98 -12.60 -15.14
N ILE A 125 -11.54 -13.52 -15.92
CA ILE A 125 -12.99 -13.76 -16.03
C ILE A 125 -13.39 -15.15 -15.53
N GLY A 126 -14.64 -15.28 -15.08
CA GLY A 126 -15.32 -16.54 -14.82
C GLY A 126 -16.49 -16.69 -15.78
N VAL A 127 -16.54 -17.79 -16.54
CA VAL A 127 -17.58 -18.06 -17.55
C VAL A 127 -17.84 -19.57 -17.66
N LEU A 128 -18.98 -19.97 -18.23
CA LEU A 128 -19.21 -21.37 -18.61
C LEU A 128 -18.32 -21.74 -19.82
N PRO A 129 -17.66 -22.91 -19.84
CA PRO A 129 -16.81 -23.35 -20.95
C PRO A 129 -17.51 -23.28 -22.32
N GLU A 130 -18.78 -23.67 -22.38
CA GLU A 130 -19.61 -23.65 -23.58
C GLU A 130 -19.82 -22.26 -24.21
N ASN A 131 -19.52 -21.17 -23.49
CA ASN A 131 -19.61 -19.80 -24.01
C ASN A 131 -18.26 -19.23 -24.48
N VAL A 132 -17.13 -19.93 -24.29
CA VAL A 132 -15.78 -19.41 -24.57
C VAL A 132 -15.58 -19.11 -26.07
N ASP A 133 -16.01 -20.00 -26.96
CA ASP A 133 -15.93 -19.79 -28.41
C ASP A 133 -16.65 -18.50 -28.85
N ALA A 134 -17.77 -18.16 -28.19
CA ALA A 134 -18.51 -16.94 -28.44
C ALA A 134 -17.78 -15.67 -27.96
N LEU A 135 -16.91 -15.78 -26.94
CA LEU A 135 -16.02 -14.69 -26.53
C LEU A 135 -14.83 -14.55 -27.48
N THR A 136 -14.20 -15.66 -27.85
CA THR A 136 -13.04 -15.70 -28.77
C THR A 136 -13.39 -15.19 -30.17
N ALA A 137 -14.65 -15.30 -30.59
CA ALA A 137 -15.15 -14.78 -31.87
C ALA A 137 -15.35 -13.24 -31.91
N LEU A 138 -15.21 -12.53 -30.79
CA LEU A 138 -15.42 -11.08 -30.72
C LEU A 138 -14.19 -10.34 -31.30
N PRO A 139 -14.33 -9.44 -32.29
CA PRO A 139 -13.20 -8.90 -33.09
C PRO A 139 -12.22 -7.99 -32.33
N TRP A 140 -12.58 -7.68 -31.08
CA TRP A 140 -11.81 -6.86 -30.13
C TRP A 140 -11.24 -7.67 -28.96
N VAL A 141 -11.55 -8.97 -28.86
CA VAL A 141 -10.79 -9.93 -28.07
C VAL A 141 -9.57 -10.34 -28.91
N ALA A 142 -8.39 -10.26 -28.32
CA ALA A 142 -7.16 -10.73 -28.95
C ALA A 142 -6.93 -12.21 -28.67
N GLU A 143 -7.23 -12.66 -27.44
CA GLU A 143 -6.94 -14.03 -27.00
C GLU A 143 -7.77 -14.41 -25.76
N VAL A 144 -8.09 -15.69 -25.58
CA VAL A 144 -8.73 -16.23 -24.36
C VAL A 144 -7.99 -17.51 -23.98
N THR A 145 -7.58 -17.64 -22.72
CA THR A 145 -6.81 -18.81 -22.26
C THR A 145 -7.20 -19.25 -20.83
N PRO A 146 -7.29 -20.55 -20.50
CA PRO A 146 -7.65 -21.02 -19.16
C PRO A 146 -6.69 -20.56 -18.05
N TYR A 147 -7.23 -20.25 -16.87
CA TYR A 147 -6.45 -19.88 -15.68
C TYR A 147 -6.00 -21.12 -14.91
N ARG A 148 -4.85 -21.69 -15.32
CA ARG A 148 -4.32 -23.00 -14.88
C ARG A 148 -3.58 -22.94 -13.53
N PRO A 149 -3.38 -24.09 -12.84
CA PRO A 149 -2.74 -24.15 -11.51
C PRO A 149 -1.39 -23.43 -11.41
N ALA A 150 -0.56 -23.52 -12.44
CA ALA A 150 0.69 -22.78 -12.63
C ALA A 150 0.61 -21.28 -12.29
N MET A 151 -0.52 -20.65 -12.63
CA MET A 151 -0.76 -19.21 -12.51
C MET A 151 -1.30 -18.80 -11.13
N LYS A 152 -1.50 -19.77 -10.23
CA LYS A 152 -2.10 -19.60 -8.90
C LYS A 152 -1.12 -19.75 -7.75
N VAL A 153 -0.01 -20.48 -7.92
CA VAL A 153 1.02 -20.64 -6.88
C VAL A 153 2.00 -19.48 -6.95
N SER A 154 2.37 -18.92 -5.79
CA SER A 154 3.40 -17.88 -5.70
C SER A 154 4.81 -18.47 -5.73
N PRO A 155 5.79 -17.89 -6.46
CA PRO A 155 7.16 -18.40 -6.48
C PRO A 155 7.85 -18.19 -5.12
N LYS A 156 7.33 -17.26 -4.31
CA LYS A 156 7.75 -16.97 -2.94
C LYS A 156 7.27 -18.05 -1.93
N VAL A 157 6.67 -19.14 -2.40
CA VAL A 157 6.47 -20.42 -1.68
C VAL A 157 7.68 -21.36 -1.84
N HIS A 158 8.66 -21.05 -2.69
CA HIS A 158 9.90 -21.83 -2.76
C HIS A 158 10.89 -21.37 -1.69
N THR A 159 11.71 -22.31 -1.17
CA THR A 159 12.78 -22.05 -0.20
C THR A 159 13.90 -21.12 -0.73
N THR A 160 13.87 -20.81 -2.02
CA THR A 160 14.78 -19.88 -2.71
C THR A 160 13.90 -18.89 -3.50
N PRO A 161 13.71 -17.65 -3.03
CA PRO A 161 12.83 -16.70 -3.70
C PRO A 161 13.33 -16.32 -5.10
N THR A 162 12.46 -16.43 -6.11
CA THR A 162 12.68 -15.89 -7.46
C THR A 162 11.49 -15.05 -7.90
N ARG A 163 11.74 -13.99 -8.68
CA ARG A 163 10.70 -13.04 -9.15
C ARG A 163 9.99 -13.48 -10.44
N SER A 164 10.55 -14.45 -11.15
CA SER A 164 10.04 -15.01 -12.40
C SER A 164 10.28 -16.51 -12.44
N LEU A 165 9.39 -17.23 -13.14
CA LEU A 165 9.54 -18.64 -13.51
C LEU A 165 9.61 -18.76 -15.03
N GLY A 166 10.46 -19.66 -15.55
CA GLY A 166 10.47 -20.05 -16.96
C GLY A 166 9.39 -21.08 -17.29
N THR A 167 9.16 -21.36 -18.57
CA THR A 167 8.08 -22.25 -19.05
C THR A 167 8.07 -23.63 -18.36
N GLU A 168 9.24 -24.27 -18.21
CA GLU A 168 9.40 -25.57 -17.52
C GLU A 168 9.00 -25.51 -16.03
N GLN A 169 9.21 -24.37 -15.37
CA GLN A 169 8.87 -24.15 -13.97
C GLN A 169 7.38 -23.77 -13.79
N LEU A 170 6.78 -23.11 -14.79
CA LEU A 170 5.33 -22.91 -14.86
C LEU A 170 4.60 -24.25 -15.06
N ALA A 171 5.14 -25.16 -15.88
CA ALA A 171 4.57 -26.50 -16.05
C ALA A 171 4.61 -27.34 -14.76
N HIS A 172 5.60 -27.12 -13.88
CA HIS A 172 5.84 -27.90 -12.66
C HIS A 172 6.04 -27.00 -11.40
N PRO A 173 4.96 -26.36 -10.89
CA PRO A 173 5.06 -25.21 -9.97
C PRO A 173 5.38 -25.54 -8.49
N ALA A 174 5.64 -26.79 -8.11
CA ALA A 174 6.18 -27.14 -6.78
C ALA A 174 6.78 -28.55 -6.74
N GLY A 175 7.68 -28.79 -5.77
CA GLY A 175 7.95 -30.13 -5.24
C GLY A 175 6.97 -30.46 -4.12
N ALA A 176 6.56 -31.74 -4.01
CA ALA A 176 5.41 -32.19 -3.23
C ALA A 176 5.59 -32.24 -1.68
N GLU A 177 6.21 -31.22 -1.09
CA GLU A 177 6.30 -31.05 0.37
C GLU A 177 5.25 -30.04 0.86
N SER A 178 4.61 -30.32 2.00
CA SER A 178 3.58 -29.43 2.55
C SER A 178 4.16 -28.17 3.19
N GLN A 179 3.53 -27.03 2.93
CA GLN A 179 3.96 -25.73 3.45
C GLN A 179 2.82 -24.86 3.94
N LEU A 180 3.14 -23.91 4.82
CA LEU A 180 2.23 -22.92 5.39
C LEU A 180 1.84 -21.83 4.38
N VAL A 181 0.58 -21.85 3.93
CA VAL A 181 0.07 -21.02 2.84
C VAL A 181 -1.24 -20.31 3.16
N GLU A 182 -1.40 -19.13 2.55
CA GLU A 182 -2.64 -18.36 2.47
C GLU A 182 -3.29 -18.61 1.09
N VAL A 183 -4.42 -19.30 1.09
CA VAL A 183 -5.20 -19.62 -0.12
C VAL A 183 -6.38 -18.67 -0.22
N SER A 184 -6.62 -18.15 -1.42
CA SER A 184 -7.83 -17.38 -1.75
C SER A 184 -8.67 -18.13 -2.79
N VAL A 185 -10.00 -17.99 -2.72
CA VAL A 185 -10.96 -18.57 -3.68
C VAL A 185 -11.69 -17.49 -4.47
N PHE A 186 -12.34 -17.82 -5.59
CA PHE A 186 -13.13 -16.85 -6.37
C PHE A 186 -14.46 -16.44 -5.66
N PRO A 187 -15.02 -15.24 -5.94
CA PRO A 187 -16.20 -14.74 -5.23
C PRO A 187 -17.48 -15.49 -5.65
N GLY A 188 -17.97 -16.37 -4.78
CA GLY A 188 -19.10 -17.28 -5.04
C GLY A 188 -18.72 -18.76 -4.99
N GLU A 189 -17.43 -19.06 -4.85
CA GLU A 189 -16.93 -20.41 -4.57
C GLU A 189 -16.99 -20.73 -3.07
N SER A 190 -17.08 -22.03 -2.77
CA SER A 190 -17.08 -22.53 -1.39
C SER A 190 -15.66 -22.65 -0.86
N ILE A 191 -15.34 -21.86 0.18
CA ILE A 191 -14.08 -21.99 0.93
C ILE A 191 -13.99 -23.33 1.68
N GLU A 192 -15.13 -23.91 2.06
CA GLU A 192 -15.19 -25.20 2.77
C GLU A 192 -14.94 -26.40 1.85
N ASP A 193 -15.25 -26.30 0.54
CA ASP A 193 -14.93 -27.36 -0.42
C ASP A 193 -13.40 -27.50 -0.56
N VAL A 194 -12.70 -26.36 -0.62
CA VAL A 194 -11.22 -26.31 -0.62
C VAL A 194 -10.67 -26.76 0.75
N ALA A 195 -11.32 -26.36 1.85
CA ALA A 195 -10.95 -26.82 3.18
C ALA A 195 -11.15 -28.34 3.37
N ALA A 196 -12.13 -28.95 2.69
CA ALA A 196 -12.31 -30.40 2.64
C ALA A 196 -11.21 -31.07 1.82
N ALA A 197 -10.92 -30.57 0.61
CA ALA A 197 -9.85 -31.09 -0.24
C ALA A 197 -8.46 -31.09 0.45
N VAL A 198 -8.16 -30.04 1.24
CA VAL A 198 -6.94 -29.99 2.08
C VAL A 198 -6.90 -31.11 3.12
N ARG A 199 -8.04 -31.41 3.77
CA ARG A 199 -8.13 -32.46 4.79
C ARG A 199 -8.07 -33.86 4.15
N GLU A 200 -8.59 -34.02 2.93
CA GLU A 200 -8.55 -35.27 2.16
C GLU A 200 -7.16 -35.58 1.59
N SER A 201 -6.38 -34.55 1.22
CA SER A 201 -4.97 -34.72 0.79
C SER A 201 -3.98 -34.92 1.95
N GLY A 202 -4.45 -34.93 3.20
CA GLY A 202 -3.63 -35.09 4.40
C GLY A 202 -2.98 -33.79 4.90
N GLY A 203 -3.27 -32.66 4.26
CA GLY A 203 -2.98 -31.33 4.80
C GLY A 203 -3.91 -30.96 5.96
N ALA A 204 -3.63 -29.83 6.61
CA ALA A 204 -4.41 -29.35 7.74
C ALA A 204 -4.76 -27.87 7.60
N VAL A 205 -6.05 -27.58 7.81
CA VAL A 205 -6.64 -26.25 7.76
C VAL A 205 -6.49 -25.57 9.11
N LEU A 206 -5.91 -24.36 9.11
CA LEU A 206 -5.73 -23.51 10.27
C LEU A 206 -6.86 -22.49 10.40
N SER A 207 -7.29 -21.93 9.27
CA SER A 207 -8.36 -20.96 9.17
C SER A 207 -9.20 -21.16 7.91
N ALA A 208 -10.49 -20.92 8.00
CA ALA A 208 -11.38 -20.66 6.87
C ALA A 208 -12.25 -19.45 7.26
N ALA A 209 -12.10 -18.33 6.56
CA ALA A 209 -12.80 -17.07 6.87
C ALA A 209 -13.07 -16.27 5.60
N GLY A 210 -14.35 -16.04 5.29
CA GLY A 210 -14.77 -15.25 4.13
C GLY A 210 -14.32 -15.87 2.80
N ARG A 211 -13.24 -15.33 2.22
CA ARG A 211 -12.61 -15.78 0.95
C ARG A 211 -11.22 -16.39 1.15
N THR A 212 -10.73 -16.44 2.39
CA THR A 212 -9.35 -16.80 2.75
C THR A 212 -9.33 -18.10 3.55
N LEU A 213 -8.42 -19.00 3.21
CA LEU A 213 -8.10 -20.21 3.93
C LEU A 213 -6.61 -20.16 4.28
N VAL A 214 -6.26 -20.25 5.57
CA VAL A 214 -4.86 -20.44 5.99
C VAL A 214 -4.70 -21.93 6.28
N ALA A 215 -3.72 -22.57 5.68
CA ALA A 215 -3.55 -24.03 5.74
C ALA A 215 -2.08 -24.42 5.62
N ASN A 216 -1.79 -25.69 5.84
CA ASN A 216 -0.55 -26.31 5.40
C ASN A 216 -0.86 -27.60 4.64
N ALA A 217 -0.46 -27.60 3.37
CA ALA A 217 -0.72 -28.63 2.39
C ALA A 217 0.31 -28.49 1.26
N ASP A 218 0.27 -29.39 0.28
CA ASP A 218 0.95 -29.19 -1.00
C ASP A 218 0.36 -27.97 -1.75
N PRO A 219 1.17 -26.95 -2.09
CA PRO A 219 0.71 -25.80 -2.88
C PRO A 219 0.22 -26.16 -4.29
N ALA A 220 0.76 -27.21 -4.92
CA ALA A 220 0.39 -27.61 -6.28
C ALA A 220 -1.01 -28.26 -6.33
N GLY A 221 -1.25 -29.30 -5.52
CA GLY A 221 -2.56 -29.94 -5.39
C GLY A 221 -3.66 -29.01 -4.85
N LEU A 222 -3.29 -27.94 -4.14
CA LEU A 222 -4.18 -26.82 -3.81
C LEU A 222 -4.58 -26.00 -5.04
N ALA A 223 -3.62 -25.67 -5.92
CA ALA A 223 -3.87 -24.89 -7.12
C ALA A 223 -4.72 -25.64 -8.18
N GLU A 224 -4.70 -26.97 -8.17
CA GLU A 224 -5.60 -27.80 -8.98
C GLU A 224 -7.08 -27.68 -8.59
N GLN A 225 -7.39 -27.28 -7.35
CA GLN A 225 -8.77 -27.26 -6.86
C GLN A 225 -9.67 -26.28 -7.63
N PRO A 226 -10.89 -26.69 -8.04
CA PRO A 226 -11.88 -25.79 -8.63
C PRO A 226 -12.18 -24.62 -7.69
N GLY A 227 -12.20 -23.41 -8.23
CA GLY A 227 -12.48 -22.20 -7.46
C GLY A 227 -11.33 -21.64 -6.63
N VAL A 228 -10.19 -22.34 -6.47
CA VAL A 228 -8.96 -21.72 -5.94
C VAL A 228 -8.43 -20.69 -6.92
N GLN A 229 -8.08 -19.53 -6.38
CA GLN A 229 -7.74 -18.30 -7.08
C GLN A 229 -6.24 -18.00 -6.96
N ALA A 230 -5.66 -18.05 -5.75
CA ALA A 230 -4.23 -17.94 -5.52
C ALA A 230 -3.80 -18.66 -4.24
N VAL A 231 -2.54 -19.11 -4.19
CA VAL A 231 -1.86 -19.80 -3.08
C VAL A 231 -0.56 -19.05 -2.80
N LEU A 232 -0.51 -18.35 -1.67
CA LEU A 232 0.55 -17.41 -1.28
C LEU A 232 1.30 -17.93 -0.04
N PRO A 233 2.56 -17.55 0.22
CA PRO A 233 3.22 -17.85 1.50
C PRO A 233 2.55 -17.09 2.65
N TYR A 234 2.51 -17.68 3.85
CA TYR A 234 1.96 -17.06 5.06
C TYR A 234 3.02 -16.90 6.15
N ALA A 235 3.07 -15.73 6.81
CA ALA A 235 4.04 -15.41 7.86
C ALA A 235 3.41 -14.59 9.01
N LEU A 236 4.08 -14.54 10.17
CA LEU A 236 3.62 -13.81 11.36
C LEU A 236 4.12 -12.33 11.35
N PRO A 237 3.35 -11.33 11.86
CA PRO A 237 3.77 -9.91 11.86
C PRO A 237 4.63 -9.45 13.06
N GLU A 238 5.43 -8.38 12.87
CA GLU A 238 6.38 -7.81 13.89
C GLU A 238 6.25 -6.27 14.15
N PHE A 239 7.15 -5.67 14.96
CA PHE A 239 7.03 -4.38 15.69
C PHE A 239 8.32 -3.47 15.67
N HIS A 240 8.25 -2.15 15.43
CA HIS A 240 9.42 -1.26 15.11
C HIS A 240 9.33 0.29 15.44
N ASN A 241 10.34 0.94 16.07
CA ASN A 241 10.33 2.14 16.98
C ASN A 241 10.69 3.69 16.79
N ASP A 242 10.64 4.46 15.68
CA ASP A 242 10.67 6.00 15.67
C ASP A 242 11.98 6.80 15.99
N ARG A 243 12.17 8.11 15.65
CA ARG A 243 11.58 9.43 16.14
C ARG A 243 11.40 10.47 15.04
N ALA A 244 10.61 11.56 15.23
CA ALA A 244 10.73 12.76 14.36
C ALA A 244 10.38 14.20 14.86
N ARG A 245 9.14 14.47 15.32
CA ARG A 245 8.42 15.79 15.31
C ARG A 245 8.99 16.94 14.45
N LEU A 246 10.03 17.66 14.89
CA LEU A 246 10.58 18.83 14.16
C LEU A 246 10.97 18.52 12.71
N VAL A 247 11.42 17.29 12.45
CA VAL A 247 11.84 16.82 11.12
C VAL A 247 10.65 16.66 10.14
N LEU A 248 9.41 16.72 10.65
CA LEU A 248 8.13 16.72 9.92
C LEU A 248 7.56 18.14 9.72
N GLU A 249 8.33 19.17 10.11
CA GLU A 249 7.95 20.60 10.04
C GLU A 249 6.76 21.00 10.93
N VAL A 250 6.56 20.25 12.02
CA VAL A 250 5.64 20.58 13.12
C VAL A 250 6.47 21.10 14.31
N GLN A 251 6.32 22.38 14.61
CA GLN A 251 7.11 23.11 15.59
C GLN A 251 6.72 22.77 17.05
N GLU A 252 7.49 23.27 18.03
CA GLU A 252 7.23 23.01 19.46
C GLU A 252 5.94 23.67 19.99
N ASP A 253 5.48 24.74 19.33
CA ASP A 253 4.20 25.42 19.60
C ASP A 253 3.00 24.81 18.85
N ASN A 254 3.19 23.64 18.21
CA ASN A 254 2.22 22.99 17.31
C ASN A 254 1.86 23.80 16.06
N SER A 255 2.64 24.81 15.69
CA SER A 255 2.50 25.44 14.38
C SER A 255 3.08 24.56 13.26
N ALA A 256 2.41 24.54 12.11
CA ALA A 256 2.92 24.07 10.83
C ALA A 256 2.54 25.10 9.76
N GLY A 257 3.50 25.54 8.93
CA GLY A 257 3.26 26.56 7.89
C GLY A 257 2.75 27.92 8.41
N GLY A 258 2.88 28.20 9.71
CA GLY A 258 2.30 29.37 10.39
C GLY A 258 0.86 29.22 10.87
N ILE A 259 0.30 28.00 10.87
CA ILE A 259 -1.05 27.68 11.37
C ILE A 259 -0.91 26.71 12.56
N GLU A 260 -1.57 27.00 13.67
CA GLU A 260 -1.66 26.10 14.83
C GLU A 260 -2.59 24.92 14.49
N LEU A 261 -2.05 23.69 14.52
CA LEU A 261 -2.75 22.44 14.25
C LEU A 261 -2.36 21.42 15.33
N THR A 262 -3.33 20.93 16.07
CA THR A 262 -3.12 20.08 17.25
C THR A 262 -3.72 18.68 17.10
N GLY A 263 -4.47 18.44 16.03
CA GLY A 263 -5.32 17.28 15.85
C GLY A 263 -6.67 17.41 16.55
N ALA A 264 -7.09 18.63 16.92
CA ALA A 264 -8.37 18.89 17.55
C ALA A 264 -9.53 18.29 16.75
N ASP A 265 -10.50 17.72 17.48
CA ASP A 265 -11.66 16.97 16.98
C ASP A 265 -11.36 15.81 16.01
N GLN A 266 -10.09 15.40 15.85
CA GLN A 266 -9.74 14.17 15.13
C GLN A 266 -9.77 12.96 16.07
N ILE A 267 -10.25 11.83 15.57
CA ILE A 267 -10.10 10.51 16.20
C ILE A 267 -9.17 9.68 15.31
N VAL A 268 -8.05 9.24 15.88
CA VAL A 268 -7.10 8.33 15.25
C VAL A 268 -7.28 6.94 15.87
N ALA A 269 -7.58 5.95 15.04
CA ALA A 269 -7.61 4.56 15.45
C ALA A 269 -6.21 3.95 15.37
N ILE A 270 -5.90 3.08 16.34
CA ILE A 270 -4.60 2.43 16.48
C ILE A 270 -4.83 0.97 16.81
N ALA A 271 -4.37 0.05 15.95
CA ALA A 271 -4.41 -1.39 16.22
C ALA A 271 -3.00 -1.92 16.47
N ASP A 272 -2.69 -2.30 17.72
CA ASP A 272 -1.33 -2.68 18.15
C ASP A 272 -1.33 -3.55 19.45
N SER A 273 -0.19 -3.66 20.16
CA SER A 273 0.03 -4.64 21.24
C SER A 273 -0.86 -4.46 22.48
N GLY A 274 -1.32 -3.25 22.75
CA GLY A 274 -2.03 -2.85 23.97
C GLY A 274 -1.81 -1.36 24.26
N LEU A 275 -2.54 -0.79 25.22
CA LEU A 275 -2.35 0.60 25.66
C LEU A 275 -2.14 0.70 27.17
N ASP A 276 -0.86 0.76 27.56
CA ASP A 276 -0.38 1.01 28.91
C ASP A 276 -1.05 0.10 29.96
N THR A 277 -1.91 0.63 30.83
CA THR A 277 -2.58 -0.12 31.90
C THR A 277 -3.88 -0.79 31.47
N GLY A 278 -4.38 -0.54 30.24
CA GLY A 278 -5.66 -1.07 29.77
C GLY A 278 -6.89 -0.45 30.45
N ASP A 279 -6.71 0.60 31.27
CA ASP A 279 -7.77 1.30 32.01
C ASP A 279 -7.69 2.83 31.76
N PRO A 280 -8.75 3.46 31.20
CA PRO A 280 -8.79 4.89 30.94
C PRO A 280 -8.63 5.82 32.16
N ASP A 281 -8.91 5.36 33.38
CA ASP A 281 -8.75 6.20 34.58
C ASP A 281 -7.31 6.19 35.10
N THR A 282 -6.64 5.03 35.10
CA THR A 282 -5.23 4.92 35.52
C THR A 282 -4.21 5.22 34.43
N MET A 283 -4.57 5.21 33.13
CA MET A 283 -3.66 5.28 31.97
C MET A 283 -2.60 6.39 31.97
N HIS A 284 -1.57 6.22 31.14
CA HIS A 284 -0.43 7.14 31.01
C HIS A 284 -0.88 8.62 30.93
N PRO A 285 -0.30 9.54 31.73
CA PRO A 285 -0.82 10.92 31.85
C PRO A 285 -0.99 11.63 30.50
N ASP A 286 -0.07 11.42 29.57
CA ASP A 286 -0.06 12.03 28.25
C ASP A 286 -1.30 11.71 27.39
N VAL A 287 -2.07 10.66 27.68
CA VAL A 287 -3.28 10.26 26.93
C VAL A 287 -4.55 10.24 27.77
N ARG A 288 -4.45 10.48 29.07
CA ARG A 288 -5.60 10.43 29.99
C ARG A 288 -6.69 11.43 29.58
N GLY A 289 -7.95 10.98 29.60
CA GLY A 289 -9.10 11.77 29.14
C GLY A 289 -9.26 11.90 27.61
N ARG A 290 -8.38 11.29 26.79
CA ARG A 290 -8.45 11.34 25.32
C ARG A 290 -8.57 9.97 24.62
N VAL A 291 -8.88 8.91 25.37
CA VAL A 291 -9.38 7.65 24.80
C VAL A 291 -10.84 7.85 24.42
N ALA A 292 -11.15 7.83 23.12
CA ALA A 292 -12.52 7.82 22.58
C ALA A 292 -13.17 6.43 22.70
N GLY A 293 -12.36 5.38 22.72
CA GLY A 293 -12.76 4.00 22.98
C GLY A 293 -11.53 3.09 23.01
N MET A 294 -11.65 1.94 23.66
CA MET A 294 -10.59 0.96 23.75
C MET A 294 -11.21 -0.44 23.77
N VAL A 295 -10.73 -1.33 22.91
CA VAL A 295 -11.28 -2.67 22.70
C VAL A 295 -10.14 -3.67 22.59
N SER A 296 -10.27 -4.82 23.24
CA SER A 296 -9.36 -5.96 23.05
C SER A 296 -9.93 -6.93 22.02
N TRP A 297 -9.05 -7.60 21.27
CA TRP A 297 -9.41 -8.58 20.25
C TRP A 297 -8.90 -9.97 20.67
N PRO A 298 -9.80 -10.95 20.87
CA PRO A 298 -9.42 -12.25 21.40
C PRO A 298 -8.54 -13.04 20.44
N THR A 299 -7.72 -13.92 21.01
CA THR A 299 -6.90 -14.90 20.29
C THR A 299 -7.68 -15.61 19.18
N ARG A 300 -7.16 -15.53 17.96
CA ARG A 300 -7.75 -16.16 16.78
C ARG A 300 -7.92 -17.67 16.97
N LEU A 301 -9.09 -18.20 16.58
CA LEU A 301 -9.44 -19.62 16.72
C LEU A 301 -8.44 -20.57 16.04
N THR A 302 -7.69 -20.05 15.05
CA THR A 302 -6.67 -20.75 14.27
C THR A 302 -5.48 -21.23 15.11
N LEU A 303 -5.29 -20.66 16.30
CA LEU A 303 -4.25 -21.05 17.26
C LEU A 303 -4.68 -22.16 18.22
N ALA A 304 -5.98 -22.50 18.32
CA ALA A 304 -6.49 -23.51 19.25
C ALA A 304 -5.80 -24.89 19.17
N PRO A 305 -5.33 -25.38 17.99
CA PRO A 305 -4.54 -26.62 17.93
C PRO A 305 -3.18 -26.51 18.65
N TYR A 306 -2.61 -25.30 18.73
CA TYR A 306 -1.21 -25.03 19.12
C TYR A 306 -1.00 -24.58 20.55
N VAL A 307 -2.01 -23.96 21.15
CA VAL A 307 -1.93 -23.33 22.47
C VAL A 307 -2.66 -24.18 23.50
N ASN A 308 -2.32 -24.00 24.78
CA ASN A 308 -3.01 -24.62 25.90
C ASN A 308 -4.23 -23.81 26.36
N ASP A 309 -4.36 -22.57 25.88
CA ASP A 309 -5.43 -21.65 26.22
C ASP A 309 -6.78 -22.04 25.57
N PRO A 310 -7.92 -21.68 26.21
CA PRO A 310 -9.22 -21.76 25.57
C PRO A 310 -9.27 -20.98 24.23
N PRO A 311 -9.95 -21.51 23.18
CA PRO A 311 -10.13 -20.78 21.92
C PRO A 311 -10.87 -19.46 22.15
N GLY A 312 -10.33 -18.34 21.65
CA GLY A 312 -10.92 -17.02 21.88
C GLY A 312 -10.65 -16.44 23.27
N SER A 313 -9.56 -16.86 23.93
CA SER A 313 -9.04 -16.18 25.12
C SER A 313 -8.67 -14.73 24.81
N ASP A 314 -8.88 -13.85 25.79
CA ASP A 314 -8.64 -12.40 25.74
C ASP A 314 -7.95 -11.99 27.04
N ASP A 315 -6.72 -11.45 26.97
CA ASP A 315 -5.98 -10.93 28.13
C ASP A 315 -6.24 -9.43 28.42
N GLY A 316 -7.04 -8.77 27.59
CA GLY A 316 -7.49 -7.39 27.76
C GLY A 316 -6.52 -6.32 27.25
N PRO A 317 -6.96 -5.05 27.17
CA PRO A 317 -6.29 -4.04 26.35
C PRO A 317 -5.04 -3.39 26.97
N SER A 318 -4.43 -4.02 27.98
CA SER A 318 -3.19 -3.54 28.60
C SER A 318 -1.96 -3.86 27.76
N ASP A 319 -0.82 -3.20 28.00
CA ASP A 319 0.44 -3.42 27.27
C ASP A 319 1.55 -3.93 28.22
N PRO A 320 1.39 -5.10 28.87
CA PRO A 320 2.27 -5.58 29.93
C PRO A 320 3.59 -6.16 29.42
N ASP A 321 3.66 -6.50 28.13
CA ASP A 321 4.70 -7.40 27.61
C ASP A 321 5.78 -6.71 26.79
N ILE A 322 5.40 -5.79 25.89
CA ILE A 322 6.33 -5.16 24.94
C ILE A 322 6.35 -3.63 25.11
N GLY A 323 5.21 -3.00 25.39
CA GLY A 323 5.11 -1.54 25.48
C GLY A 323 5.00 -0.84 24.12
N HIS A 324 4.74 -1.59 23.04
CA HIS A 324 4.80 -1.07 21.67
C HIS A 324 3.59 -0.21 21.33
N GLY A 325 2.35 -0.69 21.55
CA GLY A 325 1.13 0.07 21.27
C GLY A 325 0.98 1.34 22.12
N THR A 326 1.53 1.32 23.33
CA THR A 326 1.71 2.52 24.15
C THR A 326 2.62 3.54 23.47
N HIS A 327 3.75 3.09 22.94
CA HIS A 327 4.76 3.91 22.28
C HIS A 327 4.26 4.46 20.92
N VAL A 328 3.49 3.65 20.16
CA VAL A 328 2.68 4.05 18.99
C VAL A 328 1.78 5.21 19.32
N THR A 329 0.93 5.03 20.33
CA THR A 329 -0.06 6.04 20.74
C THR A 329 0.63 7.34 21.18
N GLY A 330 1.80 7.23 21.80
CA GLY A 330 2.62 8.37 22.19
C GLY A 330 3.12 9.17 20.99
N SER A 331 3.60 8.51 19.93
CA SER A 331 4.09 9.17 18.70
C SER A 331 2.96 9.78 17.86
N VAL A 332 1.76 9.17 17.85
CA VAL A 332 0.58 9.82 17.25
C VAL A 332 0.21 11.08 18.02
N LEU A 333 -0.09 10.95 19.33
CA LEU A 333 -0.90 11.95 20.04
C LEU A 333 -0.60 12.12 21.53
N GLY A 334 0.49 11.57 22.08
CA GLY A 334 0.87 11.83 23.48
C GLY A 334 1.14 13.32 23.71
N ASN A 335 0.49 13.95 24.69
CA ASN A 335 0.54 15.42 24.82
C ASN A 335 1.69 15.98 25.68
N GLY A 336 2.57 15.16 26.26
CA GLY A 336 3.66 15.61 27.13
C GLY A 336 3.28 15.93 28.58
N ALA A 337 2.12 15.49 29.07
CA ALA A 337 1.67 15.79 30.44
C ALA A 337 2.64 15.28 31.51
N ALA A 338 3.11 14.03 31.42
CA ALA A 338 4.05 13.47 32.39
C ALA A 338 5.38 14.24 32.44
N ALA A 339 5.79 14.87 31.34
CA ALA A 339 6.95 15.76 31.31
C ALA A 339 6.67 17.15 31.91
N ARG A 340 5.49 17.72 31.69
CA ARG A 340 5.08 18.97 32.36
C ARG A 340 4.91 18.81 33.87
N ASP A 341 4.33 17.69 34.32
CA ASP A 341 4.23 17.33 35.75
C ASP A 341 5.61 17.19 36.39
N ALA A 342 6.59 16.68 35.64
CA ALA A 342 8.01 16.61 36.02
C ALA A 342 8.78 17.94 35.85
N ASN A 343 8.12 19.04 35.43
CA ASN A 343 8.70 20.36 35.15
C ASN A 343 9.83 20.33 34.09
N ILE A 344 9.65 19.55 33.02
CA ILE A 344 10.62 19.40 31.92
C ILE A 344 10.09 20.02 30.62
N THR A 345 10.94 20.82 29.98
CA THR A 345 10.70 21.50 28.71
C THR A 345 11.94 21.40 27.80
N PRO A 346 11.78 21.18 26.47
CA PRO A 346 10.52 20.85 25.78
C PRO A 346 9.97 19.49 26.23
N ALA A 347 8.65 19.37 26.27
CA ALA A 347 7.99 18.12 26.64
C ALA A 347 7.97 17.15 25.45
N PRO A 348 8.34 15.87 25.60
CA PRO A 348 8.16 14.88 24.54
C PRO A 348 6.67 14.75 24.22
N SER A 349 6.32 14.80 22.94
CA SER A 349 4.92 14.81 22.50
C SER A 349 4.79 14.21 21.09
N GLY A 350 3.67 13.54 20.83
CA GLY A 350 3.26 13.08 19.51
C GLY A 350 2.85 14.22 18.57
N VAL A 351 2.68 13.91 17.29
CA VAL A 351 2.46 14.93 16.25
C VAL A 351 1.11 15.64 16.38
N ALA A 352 0.07 14.95 16.85
CA ALA A 352 -1.30 15.46 17.01
C ALA A 352 -1.75 15.45 18.50
N PRO A 353 -1.20 16.32 19.37
CA PRO A 353 -1.31 16.23 20.83
C PRO A 353 -2.71 16.46 21.42
N GLU A 354 -3.71 16.87 20.65
CA GLU A 354 -5.11 17.03 21.11
C GLU A 354 -6.09 16.05 20.46
N ALA A 355 -5.64 15.26 19.48
CA ALA A 355 -6.43 14.18 18.89
C ALA A 355 -6.85 13.14 19.95
N LYS A 356 -7.92 12.38 19.67
CA LYS A 356 -8.37 11.29 20.53
C LYS A 356 -7.94 9.94 19.93
N VAL A 357 -7.61 8.98 20.79
CA VAL A 357 -7.29 7.61 20.36
C VAL A 357 -8.53 6.71 20.41
N PHE A 358 -8.76 5.92 19.37
CA PHE A 358 -9.57 4.71 19.46
C PHE A 358 -8.65 3.49 19.40
N PHE A 359 -8.41 2.84 20.53
CA PHE A 359 -7.38 1.80 20.62
C PHE A 359 -7.95 0.39 20.44
N GLN A 360 -7.26 -0.44 19.66
CA GLN A 360 -7.60 -1.82 19.39
C GLN A 360 -6.41 -2.70 19.76
N ALA A 361 -6.47 -3.34 20.94
CA ALA A 361 -5.45 -4.27 21.35
C ALA A 361 -5.61 -5.59 20.57
N ILE A 362 -4.62 -5.88 19.73
CA ILE A 362 -4.50 -7.10 18.92
C ILE A 362 -3.24 -7.90 19.30
N GLY A 363 -2.39 -7.33 20.15
CA GLY A 363 -1.46 -8.11 20.97
C GLY A 363 -2.24 -8.98 21.95
N GLN A 364 -1.78 -10.21 22.14
CA GLN A 364 -2.36 -11.23 23.01
C GLN A 364 -1.25 -12.20 23.42
N ARG A 365 -1.29 -12.69 24.66
CA ARG A 365 -0.40 -13.74 25.17
C ARG A 365 -1.03 -15.13 25.04
N VAL A 366 -0.23 -16.11 24.64
CA VAL A 366 -0.61 -17.54 24.55
C VAL A 366 0.45 -18.46 25.15
N HIS A 367 0.02 -19.59 25.69
CA HIS A 367 0.86 -20.63 26.28
C HIS A 367 1.01 -21.79 25.29
N TRP A 368 2.05 -21.75 24.47
CA TRP A 368 2.33 -22.77 23.44
C TRP A 368 2.44 -24.19 24.02
N LYS A 369 1.94 -25.18 23.26
CA LYS A 369 2.18 -26.61 23.51
C LYS A 369 3.64 -26.97 23.24
N THR A 370 4.08 -28.11 23.77
CA THR A 370 5.42 -28.63 23.46
C THR A 370 5.52 -29.09 22.00
N GLU A 371 6.74 -29.11 21.45
CA GLU A 371 6.99 -29.54 20.06
C GLU A 371 6.44 -30.96 19.80
N ALA A 372 6.51 -31.86 20.79
CA ALA A 372 5.99 -33.22 20.72
C ALA A 372 4.45 -33.29 20.65
N GLU A 373 3.74 -32.33 21.25
CA GLU A 373 2.27 -32.25 21.20
C GLU A 373 1.76 -31.66 19.87
N VAL A 374 2.61 -30.91 19.16
CA VAL A 374 2.29 -30.32 17.84
C VAL A 374 2.99 -31.03 16.68
N ALA A 375 3.71 -32.12 16.91
CA ALA A 375 4.54 -32.82 15.92
C ALA A 375 3.78 -33.43 14.71
N GLY A 376 2.45 -33.45 14.74
CA GLY A 376 1.58 -33.82 13.61
C GLY A 376 0.71 -32.65 13.10
N LEU A 377 0.98 -31.42 13.52
CA LEU A 377 0.29 -30.20 13.09
C LEU A 377 1.16 -29.41 12.10
N PRO A 378 0.55 -28.52 11.30
CA PRO A 378 1.27 -27.54 10.49
C PRO A 378 2.33 -26.75 11.27
N ARG A 379 3.49 -26.53 10.66
CA ARG A 379 4.54 -25.68 11.20
C ARG A 379 4.17 -24.21 10.98
N ILE A 380 3.89 -23.47 12.06
CA ILE A 380 3.43 -22.07 12.02
C ILE A 380 4.51 -21.04 12.40
N SER A 381 5.76 -21.48 12.59
CA SER A 381 6.92 -20.66 12.98
C SER A 381 8.23 -21.37 12.62
N ASP A 382 9.28 -20.59 12.34
CA ASP A 382 10.63 -21.13 12.11
C ASP A 382 11.38 -21.57 13.38
N THR A 383 10.87 -21.19 14.55
CA THR A 383 11.37 -21.65 15.86
C THR A 383 10.19 -22.10 16.72
N TRP A 384 10.37 -23.17 17.50
CA TRP A 384 9.34 -23.66 18.42
C TRP A 384 9.80 -23.65 19.88
N PRO A 385 8.99 -23.11 20.81
CA PRO A 385 7.83 -22.25 20.55
C PRO A 385 8.29 -20.89 19.98
N PRO A 386 7.44 -20.18 19.21
CA PRO A 386 7.61 -18.75 19.01
C PRO A 386 7.37 -17.97 20.32
N ALA A 387 7.46 -16.64 20.28
CA ALA A 387 7.16 -15.81 21.46
C ALA A 387 5.73 -16.07 21.99
N GLU A 388 5.56 -16.14 23.31
CA GLU A 388 4.25 -16.25 23.96
C GLU A 388 3.39 -15.00 23.74
N ALA A 389 4.03 -13.82 23.69
CA ALA A 389 3.39 -12.54 23.42
C ALA A 389 3.55 -12.17 21.94
N GLY A 390 2.44 -11.94 21.25
CA GLY A 390 2.44 -11.60 19.82
C GLY A 390 1.10 -11.06 19.34
N LEU A 391 1.00 -10.78 18.04
CA LEU A 391 -0.22 -10.25 17.41
C LEU A 391 -1.29 -11.33 17.18
N HIS A 392 -1.59 -12.11 18.22
CA HIS A 392 -2.46 -13.28 18.16
C HIS A 392 -3.96 -12.93 18.20
N GLY A 393 -4.31 -11.70 18.57
CA GLY A 393 -5.66 -11.13 18.43
C GLY A 393 -5.94 -10.50 17.06
N LEU A 394 -4.96 -10.40 16.16
CA LEU A 394 -5.16 -9.87 14.81
C LEU A 394 -6.13 -10.78 14.03
N PRO A 395 -7.28 -10.25 13.55
CA PRO A 395 -8.25 -11.06 12.82
C PRO A 395 -7.76 -11.43 11.42
N GLU A 396 -8.36 -12.49 10.84
CA GLU A 396 -7.93 -12.95 9.52
C GLU A 396 -8.41 -12.03 8.39
N ASP A 397 -9.68 -11.61 8.47
CA ASP A 397 -10.21 -10.46 7.73
C ASP A 397 -10.05 -9.18 8.57
N LEU A 398 -9.50 -8.12 7.97
CA LEU A 398 -9.30 -6.82 8.61
C LEU A 398 -10.52 -5.89 8.49
N GLY A 399 -11.50 -6.20 7.63
CA GLY A 399 -12.70 -5.40 7.45
C GLY A 399 -13.44 -5.09 8.78
N PRO A 400 -13.72 -6.10 9.64
CA PRO A 400 -14.35 -5.89 10.95
C PRO A 400 -13.53 -5.02 11.92
N LEU A 401 -12.20 -5.05 11.84
CA LEU A 401 -11.30 -4.22 12.65
C LEU A 401 -11.44 -2.75 12.26
N PHE A 402 -11.38 -2.45 10.96
CA PHE A 402 -11.52 -1.09 10.45
C PHE A 402 -12.96 -0.56 10.62
N GLU A 403 -13.98 -1.40 10.45
CA GLU A 403 -15.39 -1.04 10.64
C GLU A 403 -15.71 -0.64 12.09
N GLN A 404 -15.13 -1.35 13.06
CA GLN A 404 -15.27 -1.01 14.49
C GLN A 404 -14.73 0.40 14.78
N ALA A 405 -13.54 0.72 14.27
CA ALA A 405 -12.92 2.04 14.40
C ALA A 405 -13.71 3.13 13.66
N TYR A 406 -14.16 2.86 12.43
CA TYR A 406 -14.92 3.81 11.60
C TYR A 406 -16.24 4.21 12.24
N ARG A 407 -16.96 3.24 12.83
CA ARG A 407 -18.20 3.46 13.61
C ARG A 407 -17.97 4.23 14.91
N ALA A 408 -16.78 4.14 15.50
CA ALA A 408 -16.37 4.97 16.64
C ALA A 408 -15.99 6.41 16.24
N GLY A 409 -16.10 6.77 14.96
CA GLY A 409 -15.81 8.11 14.44
C GLY A 409 -14.37 8.32 14.00
N ALA A 410 -13.52 7.29 14.03
CA ALA A 410 -12.17 7.39 13.47
C ALA A 410 -12.22 7.62 11.96
N ARG A 411 -11.32 8.48 11.45
CA ARG A 411 -11.11 8.74 10.01
C ARG A 411 -9.66 8.59 9.57
N ILE A 412 -8.80 8.23 10.51
CA ILE A 412 -7.42 7.84 10.31
C ILE A 412 -7.23 6.56 11.12
N HIS A 413 -6.65 5.53 10.54
CA HIS A 413 -6.35 4.26 11.19
C HIS A 413 -4.89 3.90 10.92
N THR A 414 -4.08 3.78 11.97
CA THR A 414 -2.65 3.46 11.85
C THR A 414 -2.35 2.06 12.37
N ASN A 415 -1.53 1.34 11.59
CA ASN A 415 -1.20 -0.05 11.81
C ASN A 415 0.32 -0.19 11.80
N SER A 416 0.84 -0.59 12.95
CA SER A 416 2.26 -0.50 13.29
C SER A 416 2.89 -1.90 13.27
N TRP A 417 2.51 -2.68 12.25
CA TRP A 417 2.85 -4.09 12.07
C TRP A 417 2.69 -4.50 10.60
N GLY A 418 3.36 -5.59 10.23
CA GLY A 418 3.28 -6.21 8.91
C GLY A 418 4.01 -7.54 8.87
N ALA A 419 3.65 -8.41 7.94
CA ALA A 419 4.33 -9.69 7.68
C ALA A 419 5.40 -9.52 6.57
N PRO A 420 6.55 -10.20 6.67
CA PRO A 420 7.71 -10.01 5.79
C PRO A 420 7.54 -10.70 4.42
N THR A 421 6.51 -10.30 3.66
CA THR A 421 6.08 -10.99 2.42
C THR A 421 6.68 -10.40 1.14
N ALA A 422 7.81 -9.68 1.21
CA ALA A 422 8.60 -9.21 0.07
C ALA A 422 7.75 -8.68 -1.12
N GLY A 423 7.17 -7.49 -1.02
CA GLY A 423 6.46 -6.83 -2.12
C GLY A 423 5.08 -7.42 -2.48
N LEU A 424 4.69 -8.58 -1.94
CA LEU A 424 3.48 -9.32 -2.31
C LEU A 424 2.17 -8.67 -1.80
N TYR A 425 1.14 -8.68 -2.64
CA TYR A 425 -0.22 -8.21 -2.31
C TYR A 425 -1.06 -9.35 -1.71
N THR A 426 -1.10 -9.47 -0.38
CA THR A 426 -1.85 -10.54 0.33
C THR A 426 -3.37 -10.31 0.40
N THR A 427 -4.14 -11.27 0.93
CA THR A 427 -5.56 -11.03 1.27
C THR A 427 -5.73 -9.92 2.30
N LYS A 428 -4.77 -9.70 3.20
CA LYS A 428 -4.81 -8.59 4.16
C LYS A 428 -4.56 -7.24 3.46
N ALA A 429 -3.67 -7.16 2.47
CA ALA A 429 -3.56 -5.97 1.61
C ALA A 429 -4.85 -5.71 0.81
N ARG A 430 -5.49 -6.77 0.28
CA ARG A 430 -6.82 -6.66 -0.34
C ARG A 430 -7.86 -6.13 0.64
N ALA A 431 -7.91 -6.62 1.88
CA ALA A 431 -8.90 -6.18 2.88
C ALA A 431 -8.77 -4.68 3.21
N VAL A 432 -7.54 -4.15 3.22
CA VAL A 432 -7.27 -2.71 3.35
C VAL A 432 -7.80 -1.92 2.15
N ASP A 433 -7.52 -2.38 0.92
CA ASP A 433 -8.03 -1.73 -0.29
C ASP A 433 -9.56 -1.79 -0.38
N GLU A 434 -10.17 -2.93 -0.04
CA GLU A 434 -11.60 -3.18 -0.07
C GLU A 434 -12.33 -2.36 1.01
N PHE A 435 -11.75 -2.19 2.20
CA PHE A 435 -12.32 -1.28 3.21
C PHE A 435 -12.21 0.19 2.78
N ALA A 436 -11.05 0.64 2.29
CA ALA A 436 -10.85 2.03 1.87
C ALA A 436 -11.68 2.41 0.63
N TRP A 437 -11.91 1.47 -0.29
CA TRP A 437 -12.82 1.61 -1.44
C TRP A 437 -14.27 1.79 -0.99
N ASN A 438 -14.70 1.06 0.04
CA ASN A 438 -16.05 1.16 0.60
C ASN A 438 -16.22 2.37 1.52
N ASN A 439 -15.15 2.88 2.14
CA ASN A 439 -15.13 4.00 3.08
C ASN A 439 -14.10 5.07 2.64
N PRO A 440 -14.37 5.83 1.56
CA PRO A 440 -13.38 6.71 0.92
C PRO A 440 -12.96 7.93 1.76
N ASP A 441 -13.53 8.15 2.96
CA ASP A 441 -13.12 9.18 3.93
C ASP A 441 -12.25 8.63 5.08
N MET A 442 -11.91 7.33 5.08
CA MET A 442 -10.98 6.70 6.03
C MET A 442 -9.58 6.54 5.41
N LEU A 443 -8.56 7.21 5.97
CA LEU A 443 -7.16 6.97 5.60
C LEU A 443 -6.57 5.87 6.48
N ILE A 444 -6.09 4.80 5.85
CA ILE A 444 -5.41 3.70 6.54
C ILE A 444 -3.89 3.82 6.29
N LEU A 445 -3.09 3.76 7.36
CA LEU A 445 -1.63 3.78 7.32
C LEU A 445 -1.06 2.42 7.73
N PHE A 446 0.07 2.05 7.12
CA PHE A 446 0.83 0.83 7.43
C PHE A 446 2.33 1.08 7.41
N SER A 447 3.05 0.37 8.28
CA SER A 447 4.50 0.33 8.30
C SER A 447 5.07 -0.48 7.14
N ALA A 448 6.03 0.08 6.40
CA ALA A 448 6.60 -0.56 5.21
C ALA A 448 7.28 -1.91 5.48
N GLY A 449 7.64 -2.20 6.73
CA GLY A 449 8.44 -3.37 7.13
C GLY A 449 9.82 -2.97 7.65
N ASN A 450 10.54 -3.92 8.23
CA ASN A 450 11.91 -3.73 8.73
C ASN A 450 12.89 -4.73 8.07
N GLU A 451 12.54 -5.23 6.90
CA GLU A 451 13.17 -6.38 6.25
C GLU A 451 14.40 -5.98 5.42
N GLY A 452 14.65 -4.68 5.24
CA GLY A 452 15.81 -4.15 4.51
C GLY A 452 17.13 -4.84 4.90
N ALA A 453 17.85 -5.31 3.88
CA ALA A 453 19.10 -6.06 3.96
C ALA A 453 20.12 -5.52 2.92
N ASP A 454 21.35 -6.01 2.97
CA ASP A 454 22.51 -5.62 2.14
C ASP A 454 23.22 -6.94 1.81
N ASP A 455 22.52 -7.77 1.01
CA ASP A 455 22.79 -9.20 0.86
C ASP A 455 23.87 -9.47 -0.21
N ASP A 456 24.02 -8.59 -1.20
CA ASP A 456 25.19 -8.59 -2.09
C ASP A 456 26.44 -7.97 -1.44
N GLY A 457 26.26 -7.23 -0.34
CA GLY A 457 27.32 -6.59 0.44
C GLY A 457 27.93 -5.35 -0.22
N ASN A 458 27.21 -4.66 -1.11
CA ASN A 458 27.65 -3.44 -1.77
C ASN A 458 27.56 -2.19 -0.87
N GLY A 459 26.80 -2.22 0.24
CA GLY A 459 26.61 -1.12 1.17
C GLY A 459 25.38 -0.23 0.91
N VAL A 460 24.49 -0.64 0.00
CA VAL A 460 23.16 -0.09 -0.26
C VAL A 460 22.11 -1.14 0.14
N VAL A 461 20.95 -0.69 0.62
CA VAL A 461 19.86 -1.61 1.01
C VAL A 461 19.11 -2.13 -0.21
N ASP A 462 18.94 -3.44 -0.30
CA ASP A 462 18.29 -4.16 -1.38
C ASP A 462 16.78 -3.88 -1.52
N SER A 463 16.28 -4.08 -2.74
CA SER A 463 14.88 -3.89 -3.15
C SER A 463 13.98 -5.09 -2.78
N ASP A 464 12.67 -4.96 -2.99
CA ASP A 464 11.65 -6.04 -2.83
C ASP A 464 11.51 -6.58 -1.39
N SER A 465 11.56 -5.69 -0.39
CA SER A 465 11.45 -6.03 1.04
C SER A 465 10.18 -5.50 1.73
N ILE A 466 9.23 -4.88 1.00
CA ILE A 466 8.00 -4.30 1.58
C ILE A 466 7.10 -5.39 2.18
N GLY A 467 6.74 -5.26 3.46
CA GLY A 467 5.80 -6.14 4.15
C GLY A 467 4.34 -5.88 3.79
N SER A 468 3.49 -6.90 3.89
CA SER A 468 2.03 -6.76 3.75
C SER A 468 1.39 -6.61 5.14
N PRO A 469 0.39 -5.73 5.38
CA PRO A 469 -0.48 -5.05 4.39
C PRO A 469 0.03 -3.75 3.76
N ALA A 470 1.27 -3.30 3.98
CA ALA A 470 1.77 -2.03 3.44
C ALA A 470 1.82 -2.01 1.89
N THR A 471 1.82 -3.19 1.26
CA THR A 471 1.66 -3.41 -0.18
C THR A 471 0.28 -3.04 -0.74
N ALA A 472 -0.72 -2.71 0.07
CA ALA A 472 -2.05 -2.23 -0.38
C ALA A 472 -1.96 -0.92 -1.19
N LYS A 473 -2.86 -0.70 -2.16
CA LYS A 473 -2.87 0.50 -3.03
C LYS A 473 -3.39 1.74 -2.31
N ASN A 474 -4.44 1.56 -1.52
CA ASN A 474 -5.23 2.64 -0.91
C ASN A 474 -4.69 3.06 0.46
N CYS A 475 -3.79 2.29 1.07
CA CYS A 475 -3.09 2.71 2.28
C CYS A 475 -2.00 3.74 1.99
N LEU A 476 -1.61 4.49 3.01
CA LEU A 476 -0.36 5.25 3.04
C LEU A 476 0.71 4.40 3.76
N SER A 477 1.62 3.83 2.98
CA SER A 477 2.75 3.02 3.47
C SER A 477 3.91 3.91 3.88
N ILE A 478 4.46 3.69 5.08
CA ILE A 478 5.48 4.56 5.66
C ILE A 478 6.79 3.81 5.91
N GLY A 479 7.86 4.25 5.27
CA GLY A 479 9.24 3.82 5.55
C GLY A 479 9.91 4.70 6.60
N ALA A 480 11.08 4.27 7.07
CA ALA A 480 11.84 4.90 8.15
C ALA A 480 13.04 5.66 7.60
N GLY A 481 13.02 6.98 7.79
CA GLY A 481 14.17 7.84 7.62
C GLY A 481 15.07 7.75 8.85
N GLU A 482 16.27 8.28 8.75
CA GLU A 482 16.98 8.69 9.94
C GLU A 482 16.38 9.95 10.57
N ASN A 483 16.66 10.12 11.86
CA ASN A 483 16.30 11.31 12.60
C ASN A 483 17.55 11.93 13.24
N ASP A 484 17.54 13.26 13.41
CA ASP A 484 18.46 14.01 14.25
C ASP A 484 18.46 13.55 15.72
N ARG A 485 19.38 12.64 16.07
CA ARG A 485 19.81 12.19 17.41
C ARG A 485 21.30 11.79 17.37
N PRO A 486 22.24 12.66 16.91
CA PRO A 486 23.64 12.30 16.78
C PRO A 486 24.27 11.93 18.14
N ALA A 487 25.38 11.19 18.09
CA ALA A 487 26.13 10.74 19.27
C ALA A 487 26.39 11.89 20.26
N GLY A 488 26.12 11.65 21.54
CA GLY A 488 26.19 12.69 22.58
C GLY A 488 24.98 13.63 22.70
N SER A 489 23.88 13.36 21.99
CA SER A 489 22.58 14.03 22.22
C SER A 489 22.12 14.00 23.69
N ALA A 490 21.29 14.97 24.08
CA ALA A 490 20.70 15.04 25.41
C ALA A 490 19.15 14.95 25.35
N PRO A 491 18.51 14.02 26.10
CA PRO A 491 19.10 12.83 26.72
C PRO A 491 19.74 11.88 25.69
N PRO A 492 20.73 11.06 26.08
CA PRO A 492 21.42 10.13 25.18
C PRO A 492 20.48 9.14 24.50
N PRO A 493 20.70 8.83 23.20
CA PRO A 493 19.86 7.90 22.43
C PRO A 493 19.91 6.48 23.01
N GLY A 494 18.90 5.66 22.71
CA GLY A 494 18.84 4.27 23.15
C GLY A 494 19.86 3.37 22.45
N ARG A 495 20.14 3.67 21.17
CA ARG A 495 21.25 3.11 20.40
C ARG A 495 22.14 4.25 19.88
N ASP A 496 23.23 4.50 20.59
CA ASP A 496 24.35 5.36 20.17
C ASP A 496 25.35 4.46 19.41
N THR A 497 25.20 4.35 18.08
CA THR A 497 25.96 3.41 17.24
C THR A 497 25.90 3.78 15.75
N THR A 498 26.77 3.15 14.95
CA THR A 498 26.80 3.23 13.49
C THR A 498 26.15 2.01 12.83
N TRP A 499 25.73 2.12 11.56
CA TRP A 499 25.04 1.03 10.86
C TRP A 499 25.91 -0.22 10.67
N ASP A 500 27.21 -0.06 10.39
CA ASP A 500 28.21 -1.17 10.32
C ASP A 500 28.32 -1.99 11.62
N ARG A 501 27.80 -1.45 12.74
CA ARG A 501 27.81 -2.04 14.07
C ARG A 501 26.42 -2.38 14.61
N PHE A 502 25.38 -2.11 13.84
CA PHE A 502 24.00 -2.37 14.26
C PHE A 502 23.75 -3.88 14.38
N THR A 503 23.26 -4.31 15.55
CA THR A 503 22.93 -5.71 15.81
C THR A 503 21.43 -5.95 16.05
N ARG A 504 20.92 -7.08 15.55
CA ARG A 504 19.62 -7.68 15.89
C ARG A 504 19.89 -9.09 16.41
N GLY A 505 19.35 -9.47 17.58
CA GLY A 505 19.64 -10.76 18.21
C GLY A 505 21.12 -11.02 18.57
N GLY A 506 21.96 -9.97 18.61
CA GLY A 506 23.41 -10.09 18.79
C GLY A 506 24.22 -10.30 17.49
N VAL A 507 23.55 -10.44 16.34
CA VAL A 507 24.18 -10.60 15.01
C VAL A 507 24.27 -9.23 14.32
N LEU A 508 25.42 -8.92 13.68
CA LEU A 508 25.60 -7.72 12.86
C LEU A 508 24.73 -7.81 11.60
N ARG A 509 23.97 -6.74 11.29
CA ARG A 509 23.03 -6.76 10.14
C ARG A 509 23.53 -6.03 8.90
N PHE A 510 24.26 -4.92 9.04
CA PHE A 510 24.65 -4.06 7.90
C PHE A 510 26.17 -3.82 7.81
N PRO A 511 27.02 -4.86 7.85
CA PRO A 511 28.48 -4.73 8.06
C PRO A 511 29.24 -4.03 6.92
N LYS A 512 28.56 -3.61 5.83
CA LYS A 512 29.15 -2.86 4.71
C LYS A 512 28.68 -1.42 4.64
N MET A 513 27.60 -1.05 5.33
CA MET A 513 27.04 0.31 5.39
C MET A 513 27.87 1.29 6.25
N GLY A 514 29.20 1.16 6.26
CA GLY A 514 30.09 2.09 6.98
C GLY A 514 30.08 3.51 6.40
N ALA A 515 29.64 3.67 5.14
CA ALA A 515 29.41 4.98 4.53
C ALA A 515 28.17 5.71 5.07
N ALA A 516 27.26 4.99 5.75
CA ALA A 516 26.04 5.58 6.28
C ALA A 516 26.28 6.40 7.56
N GLY A 517 27.26 6.04 8.39
CA GLY A 517 27.56 6.79 9.61
C GLY A 517 26.75 6.34 10.83
N HIS A 518 26.41 7.29 11.73
CA HIS A 518 25.64 7.02 12.94
C HIS A 518 24.17 6.83 12.59
N ILE A 519 23.45 5.93 13.27
CA ILE A 519 22.08 5.53 12.88
C ILE A 519 20.99 6.61 13.08
N SER A 520 21.39 7.85 13.33
CA SER A 520 20.54 8.98 13.70
C SER A 520 21.30 10.32 13.59
N ASP A 521 22.08 10.54 12.53
CA ASP A 521 22.79 11.82 12.31
C ASP A 521 22.33 12.62 11.08
N ASN A 522 21.62 12.00 10.13
CA ASN A 522 21.18 12.70 8.90
C ASN A 522 19.69 12.50 8.57
N VAL A 523 18.89 13.57 8.71
CA VAL A 523 17.45 13.56 8.41
C VAL A 523 17.07 13.28 6.94
N ASP A 524 18.01 13.47 6.01
CA ASP A 524 17.83 13.16 4.57
C ASP A 524 18.26 11.72 4.22
N GLY A 525 18.78 10.96 5.18
CA GLY A 525 19.16 9.54 5.07
C GLY A 525 18.04 8.56 5.42
N LEU A 526 18.18 7.29 5.03
CA LEU A 526 17.22 6.22 5.33
C LEU A 526 17.75 5.27 6.40
N ALA A 527 16.86 4.81 7.28
CA ALA A 527 17.23 3.75 8.20
C ALA A 527 17.54 2.46 7.41
N ALA A 528 18.68 1.82 7.69
CA ALA A 528 19.14 0.65 6.93
C ALA A 528 18.14 -0.52 6.98
N PHE A 529 17.41 -0.67 8.09
CA PHE A 529 16.36 -1.67 8.20
C PHE A 529 15.08 -1.35 7.41
N SER A 530 14.88 -0.11 6.95
CA SER A 530 13.63 0.28 6.30
C SER A 530 13.46 -0.50 5.00
N SER A 531 12.40 -1.30 4.93
CA SER A 531 12.03 -2.04 3.73
C SER A 531 11.90 -1.12 2.51
N ARG A 532 12.33 -1.64 1.36
CA ARG A 532 12.42 -0.96 0.07
C ARG A 532 11.51 -1.67 -0.93
N GLY A 533 10.80 -0.91 -1.75
CA GLY A 533 10.05 -1.43 -2.89
C GLY A 533 10.94 -1.72 -4.10
N PRO A 534 10.37 -1.76 -5.31
CA PRO A 534 8.93 -1.69 -5.59
C PRO A 534 8.18 -2.90 -5.01
N THR A 535 6.85 -2.91 -5.08
CA THR A 535 6.06 -4.14 -4.91
C THR A 535 6.33 -5.15 -6.05
N ASP A 536 5.78 -6.36 -5.95
CA ASP A 536 5.85 -7.35 -7.04
C ASP A 536 5.29 -6.79 -8.36
N ASP A 537 4.16 -6.09 -8.29
CA ASP A 537 3.48 -5.44 -9.43
C ASP A 537 4.13 -4.13 -9.89
N GLY A 538 5.25 -3.72 -9.27
CA GLY A 538 6.05 -2.59 -9.72
C GLY A 538 5.59 -1.22 -9.18
N ARG A 539 4.66 -1.17 -8.22
CA ARG A 539 4.27 0.07 -7.54
C ARG A 539 5.37 0.59 -6.63
N ILE A 540 5.40 1.91 -6.51
CA ILE A 540 6.22 2.66 -5.56
C ILE A 540 5.67 2.41 -4.15
N LYS A 541 6.47 1.72 -3.34
CA LYS A 541 6.30 1.58 -1.89
C LYS A 541 7.68 1.70 -1.22
N PRO A 542 7.81 2.31 -0.03
CA PRO A 542 6.77 3.04 0.70
C PRO A 542 6.22 4.23 -0.10
N ASP A 543 5.07 4.76 0.29
CA ASP A 543 4.54 6.00 -0.31
C ASP A 543 5.36 7.20 0.18
N LEU A 544 5.66 7.24 1.48
CA LEU A 544 6.42 8.31 2.12
C LEU A 544 7.37 7.77 3.19
N ILE A 545 8.35 8.58 3.54
CA ILE A 545 9.24 8.37 4.68
C ILE A 545 8.81 9.25 5.84
N ALA A 546 8.79 8.69 7.04
CA ALA A 546 8.86 9.48 8.26
C ALA A 546 10.11 9.06 9.06
N PRO A 547 10.74 9.97 9.82
CA PRO A 547 11.95 9.63 10.57
C PRO A 547 11.70 8.58 11.65
N GLY A 548 12.66 7.67 11.82
CA GLY A 548 12.43 6.35 12.37
C GLY A 548 13.51 5.83 13.33
N THR A 549 14.41 6.67 13.84
CA THR A 549 15.47 6.24 14.77
C THR A 549 15.61 7.09 16.05
N ASN A 550 15.74 6.40 17.20
CA ASN A 550 15.94 6.93 18.56
C ASN A 550 14.86 7.90 19.12
N VAL A 551 13.60 7.45 19.30
CA VAL A 551 12.52 8.31 19.87
C VAL A 551 12.34 8.30 21.35
N LEU A 552 11.90 9.45 21.86
CA LEU A 552 11.32 9.50 23.17
C LEU A 552 9.79 9.55 23.06
N SER A 553 9.15 8.41 23.26
CA SER A 553 7.69 8.24 23.29
C SER A 553 7.28 7.42 24.53
N MET A 554 5.97 7.32 24.79
CA MET A 554 5.41 6.81 26.04
C MET A 554 5.89 5.38 26.36
N LEU A 555 6.24 5.17 27.63
CA LEU A 555 6.55 3.86 28.19
C LEU A 555 5.29 3.27 28.84
N SER A 556 4.93 2.03 28.47
CA SER A 556 3.91 1.28 29.22
C SER A 556 4.32 1.12 30.68
N ARG A 557 3.42 1.48 31.58
CA ARG A 557 3.59 1.31 33.03
C ARG A 557 3.03 -0.02 33.54
N ALA A 558 2.43 -0.83 32.66
CA ALA A 558 2.13 -2.24 32.94
C ALA A 558 3.34 -3.15 32.78
N LEU A 559 4.38 -2.72 32.05
CA LEU A 559 5.65 -3.45 31.90
C LEU A 559 6.30 -3.77 33.26
N PRO A 560 6.84 -4.98 33.46
CA PRO A 560 7.62 -5.33 34.65
C PRO A 560 8.74 -4.32 34.96
N PRO A 561 9.03 -4.01 36.24
CA PRO A 561 10.03 -3.00 36.61
C PRO A 561 11.42 -3.25 35.98
N ASN A 562 11.80 -4.53 35.88
CA ASN A 562 13.05 -5.02 35.31
C ASN A 562 13.03 -5.19 33.77
N ALA A 563 11.90 -4.98 33.10
CA ALA A 563 11.81 -5.09 31.65
C ALA A 563 12.75 -4.08 30.95
N VAL A 564 13.34 -4.52 29.83
CA VAL A 564 14.11 -3.67 28.91
C VAL A 564 13.25 -3.45 27.67
N PRO A 565 12.37 -2.42 27.65
CA PRO A 565 11.52 -2.16 26.51
C PRO A 565 12.35 -1.71 25.31
N LEU A 566 12.04 -2.29 24.14
CA LEU A 566 12.34 -1.69 22.84
C LEU A 566 13.85 -1.42 22.63
N TRP A 567 14.32 -0.18 22.45
CA TRP A 567 15.76 0.17 22.45
C TRP A 567 16.27 0.74 23.78
N GLY A 568 15.47 0.66 24.85
CA GLY A 568 15.89 0.92 26.22
C GLY A 568 15.17 2.07 26.93
N LYS A 569 15.24 2.09 28.26
CA LYS A 569 14.74 3.19 29.10
C LYS A 569 15.76 4.34 29.12
N LEU A 570 15.29 5.59 29.23
CA LEU A 570 16.11 6.78 29.52
C LEU A 570 17.11 6.56 30.68
N PRO A 571 18.22 7.33 30.79
CA PRO A 571 19.24 7.15 31.83
C PRO A 571 18.67 7.01 33.25
N LEU A 572 19.33 6.23 34.12
CA LEU A 572 18.79 5.79 35.42
C LEU A 572 18.22 6.94 36.28
N ASN A 573 18.89 8.09 36.29
CA ASN A 573 18.54 9.26 37.10
C ASN A 573 17.69 10.30 36.33
N HIS A 574 17.24 10.00 35.11
CA HIS A 574 16.45 10.93 34.30
C HIS A 574 14.99 10.94 34.80
N PRO A 575 14.38 12.11 35.12
CA PRO A 575 13.06 12.15 35.75
C PRO A 575 11.96 11.47 34.94
N LEU A 576 12.08 11.48 33.62
CA LEU A 576 11.12 10.87 32.69
C LEU A 576 11.28 9.34 32.50
N ARG A 577 12.22 8.67 33.18
CA ARG A 577 12.54 7.24 32.96
C ARG A 577 11.38 6.26 33.20
N SER A 578 10.40 6.65 34.02
CA SER A 578 9.19 5.86 34.29
C SER A 578 8.02 6.17 33.35
N ALA A 579 8.17 7.12 32.42
CA ALA A 579 7.12 7.62 31.53
C ALA A 579 7.48 7.54 30.04
N TYR A 580 8.76 7.49 29.67
CA TYR A 580 9.18 7.44 28.27
C TYR A 580 10.40 6.53 28.03
N CYS A 581 10.48 5.92 26.84
CA CYS A 581 11.56 5.02 26.43
C CYS A 581 11.95 5.18 24.96
N TRP A 582 13.13 4.64 24.63
CA TRP A 582 13.77 4.65 23.31
C TRP A 582 13.32 3.49 22.42
N SER A 583 13.22 3.74 21.11
CA SER A 583 13.24 2.69 20.08
C SER A 583 13.70 3.24 18.71
N GLY A 584 13.61 2.41 17.64
CA GLY A 584 13.75 2.79 16.23
C GLY A 584 13.17 1.72 15.28
N GLY A 585 12.54 2.13 14.16
CA GLY A 585 11.80 1.28 13.23
C GLY A 585 10.66 1.94 12.43
N THR A 586 10.18 1.29 11.35
CA THR A 586 9.10 1.78 10.47
C THR A 586 7.70 1.83 11.11
N SER A 587 7.41 0.92 12.05
CA SER A 587 6.13 0.90 12.76
C SER A 587 5.83 2.12 13.61
N MET A 588 6.76 3.05 13.70
CA MET A 588 6.58 4.28 14.46
C MET A 588 6.71 5.54 13.59
N ALA A 589 7.54 5.48 12.56
CA ALA A 589 7.45 6.40 11.43
C ALA A 589 5.98 6.50 10.94
N THR A 590 5.27 5.37 10.98
CA THR A 590 3.83 5.26 10.66
C THR A 590 2.90 6.09 11.55
N PRO A 591 2.84 5.95 12.89
CA PRO A 591 2.02 6.78 13.78
C PRO A 591 2.40 8.26 13.77
N LEU A 592 3.67 8.62 13.55
CA LEU A 592 4.02 10.02 13.28
C LEU A 592 3.32 10.55 12.03
N ALA A 593 3.39 9.79 10.93
CA ALA A 593 2.70 10.12 9.68
C ALA A 593 1.16 10.09 9.85
N ALA A 594 0.63 9.29 10.77
CA ALA A 594 -0.79 9.27 11.13
C ALA A 594 -1.20 10.54 11.89
N GLY A 595 -0.36 11.01 12.82
CA GLY A 595 -0.55 12.31 13.46
C GLY A 595 -0.40 13.47 12.47
N ALA A 596 0.57 13.41 11.55
CA ALA A 596 0.71 14.37 10.45
C ALA A 596 -0.54 14.38 9.54
N ALA A 597 -1.10 13.21 9.22
CA ALA A 597 -2.36 13.08 8.51
C ALA A 597 -3.54 13.66 9.31
N ALA A 598 -3.53 13.57 10.64
CA ALA A 598 -4.54 14.20 11.49
C ALA A 598 -4.46 15.73 11.43
N LEU A 599 -3.25 16.32 11.41
CA LEU A 599 -3.07 17.77 11.22
C LEU A 599 -3.53 18.22 9.82
N VAL A 600 -3.19 17.46 8.76
CA VAL A 600 -3.66 17.74 7.39
C VAL A 600 -5.18 17.62 7.27
N ARG A 601 -5.79 16.61 7.91
CA ARG A 601 -7.24 16.44 7.94
C ARG A 601 -7.93 17.56 8.74
N GLU A 602 -7.36 17.96 9.88
CA GLU A 602 -7.83 19.10 10.66
C GLU A 602 -7.80 20.38 9.80
N TYR A 603 -6.69 20.68 9.12
CA TYR A 603 -6.58 21.83 8.21
C TYR A 603 -7.66 21.80 7.10
N LEU A 604 -7.88 20.65 6.47
CA LEU A 604 -8.87 20.52 5.39
C LEU A 604 -10.31 20.73 5.91
N VAL A 605 -10.64 20.24 7.10
CA VAL A 605 -11.97 20.42 7.72
C VAL A 605 -12.16 21.82 8.30
N ARG A 606 -11.16 22.35 9.01
CA ARG A 606 -11.24 23.59 9.81
C ARG A 606 -10.97 24.84 8.97
N GLU A 607 -9.86 24.86 8.23
CA GLU A 607 -9.38 26.04 7.46
C GLU A 607 -9.87 26.06 6.01
N ARG A 608 -10.25 24.89 5.47
CA ARG A 608 -10.72 24.74 4.07
C ARG A 608 -12.19 24.34 3.96
N GLN A 609 -12.86 24.08 5.09
CA GLN A 609 -14.29 23.75 5.19
C GLN A 609 -14.72 22.54 4.33
N HIS A 610 -13.79 21.64 4.05
CA HIS A 610 -13.97 20.48 3.17
C HIS A 610 -13.98 19.19 4.00
N GLN A 611 -14.73 18.17 3.58
CA GLN A 611 -14.63 16.82 4.16
C GLN A 611 -13.80 15.96 3.21
N PRO A 612 -12.49 15.79 3.47
CA PRO A 612 -11.57 15.21 2.49
C PRO A 612 -11.74 13.70 2.38
N THR A 613 -11.57 13.18 1.17
CA THR A 613 -11.28 11.75 1.00
C THR A 613 -9.90 11.38 1.55
N SER A 614 -9.70 10.10 1.81
CA SER A 614 -8.37 9.53 2.09
C SER A 614 -7.40 9.74 0.92
N ALA A 615 -7.90 9.70 -0.32
CA ALA A 615 -7.14 10.05 -1.52
C ALA A 615 -6.64 11.51 -1.48
N LEU A 616 -7.47 12.48 -1.05
CA LEU A 616 -7.04 13.88 -0.89
C LEU A 616 -6.00 14.05 0.24
N VAL A 617 -6.23 13.46 1.42
CA VAL A 617 -5.24 13.55 2.51
C VAL A 617 -3.90 12.94 2.08
N LYS A 618 -3.93 11.79 1.38
CA LYS A 618 -2.76 11.16 0.78
C LYS A 618 -2.10 12.05 -0.29
N ALA A 619 -2.87 12.67 -1.17
CA ALA A 619 -2.37 13.58 -2.21
C ALA A 619 -1.67 14.81 -1.61
N CYS A 620 -2.25 15.44 -0.59
CA CYS A 620 -1.64 16.58 0.11
C CYS A 620 -0.31 16.21 0.77
N LEU A 621 -0.26 15.08 1.49
CA LEU A 621 0.97 14.59 2.12
C LEU A 621 2.07 14.26 1.08
N VAL A 622 1.70 13.59 -0.02
CA VAL A 622 2.64 13.22 -1.10
C VAL A 622 3.14 14.44 -1.89
N ASN A 623 2.28 15.42 -2.15
CA ASN A 623 2.67 16.67 -2.81
C ASN A 623 3.57 17.51 -1.89
N GLY A 624 3.20 17.61 -0.60
CA GLY A 624 3.94 18.37 0.41
C GLY A 624 5.35 17.85 0.71
N ALA A 625 5.59 16.55 0.52
CA ALA A 625 6.79 15.85 0.97
C ALA A 625 8.13 16.52 0.57
N ALA A 626 9.08 16.53 1.49
CA ALA A 626 10.44 16.99 1.26
C ALA A 626 11.26 15.93 0.50
N ALA A 627 11.87 16.31 -0.62
CA ALA A 627 12.73 15.39 -1.38
C ALA A 627 14.00 15.06 -0.58
N MET A 628 14.24 13.78 -0.32
CA MET A 628 15.42 13.28 0.39
C MET A 628 16.58 13.05 -0.57
N LYS A 629 17.81 13.31 -0.10
CA LYS A 629 19.04 13.20 -0.91
C LYS A 629 19.89 11.97 -0.58
N GLY A 630 19.58 11.29 0.51
CA GLY A 630 20.42 10.26 1.11
C GLY A 630 21.57 10.84 1.93
N GLN A 631 22.21 9.96 2.69
CA GLN A 631 23.44 10.22 3.43
C GLN A 631 24.71 9.81 2.67
N PHE A 632 24.57 9.01 1.60
CA PHE A 632 25.67 8.68 0.66
C PHE A 632 25.18 8.45 -0.78
N THR A 633 26.11 8.54 -1.73
CA THR A 633 25.84 8.36 -3.17
C THR A 633 25.26 6.97 -3.46
N GLY A 634 24.07 6.94 -4.07
CA GLY A 634 23.40 5.70 -4.50
C GLY A 634 22.31 5.20 -3.54
N GLU A 635 22.19 5.77 -2.34
CA GLU A 635 21.16 5.36 -1.37
C GLU A 635 19.72 5.66 -1.83
N ILE A 636 19.51 6.85 -2.40
CA ILE A 636 18.20 7.35 -2.81
C ILE A 636 18.27 7.79 -4.29
N PRO A 637 17.55 7.12 -5.20
CA PRO A 637 17.39 7.59 -6.59
C PRO A 637 16.64 8.92 -6.70
N THR A 638 16.94 9.70 -7.75
CA THR A 638 16.25 10.97 -8.03
C THR A 638 14.79 10.74 -8.44
N GLY A 639 13.87 11.50 -7.85
CA GLY A 639 12.43 11.44 -8.14
C GLY A 639 11.71 10.30 -7.41
N PRO A 640 10.43 10.03 -7.73
CA PRO A 640 9.65 8.97 -7.08
C PRO A 640 10.28 7.59 -7.26
N ASN A 641 10.56 6.88 -6.15
CA ASN A 641 11.38 5.68 -6.17
C ASN A 641 11.05 4.70 -5.03
N GLY A 642 11.47 3.43 -5.14
CA GLY A 642 11.19 2.38 -4.15
C GLY A 642 11.94 2.50 -2.81
N ALA A 643 12.90 3.41 -2.65
CA ALA A 643 13.63 3.58 -1.40
C ALA A 643 13.00 4.67 -0.50
N SER A 644 12.72 5.85 -1.05
CA SER A 644 12.14 6.99 -0.31
C SER A 644 10.69 7.31 -0.67
N GLY A 645 10.04 6.53 -1.53
CA GLY A 645 8.71 6.84 -2.04
C GLY A 645 8.71 8.17 -2.80
N PHE A 646 7.85 9.10 -2.36
CA PHE A 646 7.81 10.49 -2.83
C PHE A 646 8.57 11.48 -1.91
N GLY A 647 9.29 10.99 -0.90
CA GLY A 647 10.10 11.78 0.02
C GLY A 647 9.64 11.72 1.48
N ARG A 648 10.17 12.63 2.31
CA ARG A 648 9.87 12.72 3.74
C ARG A 648 8.59 13.52 3.99
N VAL A 649 7.75 13.06 4.91
CA VAL A 649 6.55 13.77 5.37
C VAL A 649 6.92 15.19 5.86
N ASP A 650 6.19 16.17 5.34
CA ASP A 650 6.31 17.61 5.65
C ASP A 650 4.90 18.18 5.79
N VAL A 651 4.46 18.47 7.03
CA VAL A 651 3.09 18.97 7.29
C VAL A 651 2.91 20.38 6.75
N ALA A 652 3.93 21.23 6.89
CA ALA A 652 3.90 22.61 6.40
C ALA A 652 3.82 22.64 4.86
N GLY A 653 4.53 21.74 4.18
CA GLY A 653 4.45 21.48 2.74
C GLY A 653 3.07 20.98 2.32
N ALA A 654 2.46 20.06 3.08
CA ALA A 654 1.17 19.47 2.75
C ALA A 654 -0.01 20.44 2.80
N ILE A 655 0.06 21.48 3.65
CA ILE A 655 -1.00 22.51 3.79
C ILE A 655 -0.69 23.82 3.04
N GLY A 656 0.60 24.17 2.91
CA GLY A 656 1.10 25.40 2.29
C GLY A 656 1.94 26.25 3.25
N ARG A 657 3.27 26.21 3.09
CA ARG A 657 4.30 26.63 4.07
C ARG A 657 4.27 28.07 4.60
N ASP A 658 3.47 28.98 4.03
CA ASP A 658 3.45 30.41 4.42
C ASP A 658 2.05 31.05 4.43
N GLY A 659 0.98 30.24 4.37
CA GLY A 659 -0.42 30.70 4.37
C GLY A 659 -0.88 31.47 3.11
N ARG A 660 0.06 31.92 2.27
CA ARG A 660 -0.18 32.59 0.97
C ARG A 660 -0.25 31.54 -0.15
N HIS A 661 0.71 30.63 -0.17
CA HIS A 661 0.78 29.51 -1.13
C HIS A 661 0.02 28.29 -0.57
N ARG A 662 -1.30 28.39 -0.46
CA ARG A 662 -2.15 27.29 0.03
C ARG A 662 -2.18 26.14 -0.99
N MET A 663 -2.22 24.89 -0.50
CA MET A 663 -2.41 23.72 -1.36
C MET A 663 -3.73 23.83 -2.15
N LEU A 664 -3.67 23.90 -3.48
CA LEU A 664 -4.86 23.79 -4.32
C LEU A 664 -5.21 22.30 -4.48
N PHE A 665 -6.49 21.99 -4.63
CA PHE A 665 -6.92 20.60 -4.77
C PHE A 665 -8.20 20.44 -5.61
N VAL A 666 -8.41 19.20 -6.05
CA VAL A 666 -9.69 18.66 -6.52
C VAL A 666 -9.96 17.40 -5.72
N ASP A 667 -11.21 17.16 -5.35
CA ASP A 667 -11.68 15.96 -4.63
C ASP A 667 -13.17 15.68 -4.94
N GLU A 668 -13.66 16.16 -6.09
CA GLU A 668 -15.07 16.13 -6.45
C GLU A 668 -15.42 14.93 -7.33
N TRP A 669 -16.49 14.25 -6.97
CA TRP A 669 -16.98 13.06 -7.68
C TRP A 669 -17.47 13.37 -9.12
N MET A 670 -17.74 14.64 -9.43
CA MET A 670 -18.14 15.16 -10.75
C MET A 670 -16.97 15.24 -11.75
N ASP A 671 -15.74 15.12 -11.27
CA ASP A 671 -14.52 15.10 -12.09
C ASP A 671 -14.06 13.66 -12.42
N ALA A 672 -14.81 12.65 -12.00
CA ALA A 672 -14.55 11.25 -12.28
C ALA A 672 -14.57 10.92 -13.78
N VAL A 673 -13.65 10.07 -14.23
CA VAL A 673 -13.43 9.72 -15.66
C VAL A 673 -13.67 8.23 -15.95
N GLN A 674 -14.13 7.92 -17.16
CA GLN A 674 -14.23 6.56 -17.72
C GLN A 674 -13.10 6.23 -18.73
N THR A 675 -13.08 5.01 -19.27
CA THR A 675 -12.11 4.61 -20.31
C THR A 675 -12.14 5.54 -21.53
N GLY A 676 -10.98 6.15 -21.82
CA GLY A 676 -10.72 7.06 -22.93
C GLY A 676 -11.32 8.46 -22.78
N GLU A 677 -11.67 8.87 -21.56
CA GLU A 677 -12.08 10.24 -21.22
C GLU A 677 -10.92 11.05 -20.64
N LEU A 678 -10.90 12.35 -20.97
CA LEU A 678 -9.95 13.34 -20.48
C LEU A 678 -10.66 14.43 -19.67
N VAL A 679 -10.21 14.66 -18.43
CA VAL A 679 -10.47 15.93 -17.73
C VAL A 679 -9.22 16.78 -17.75
N THR A 680 -9.35 18.02 -18.24
CA THR A 680 -8.27 19.02 -18.24
C THR A 680 -8.56 20.11 -17.21
N TYR A 681 -7.52 20.52 -16.49
CA TYR A 681 -7.51 21.71 -15.66
C TYR A 681 -6.43 22.66 -16.14
N ARG A 682 -6.75 23.95 -16.17
CA ARG A 682 -5.80 25.02 -16.36
C ARG A 682 -5.35 25.55 -15.00
N LEU A 683 -4.04 25.55 -14.80
CA LEU A 683 -3.35 26.03 -13.61
C LEU A 683 -2.61 27.33 -13.94
N GLU A 684 -2.90 28.40 -13.20
CA GLU A 684 -2.02 29.57 -13.11
C GLU A 684 -1.08 29.39 -11.92
N GLN A 685 0.23 29.60 -12.12
CA GLN A 685 1.26 29.48 -11.10
C GLN A 685 1.20 30.66 -10.12
N PHE A 686 1.76 30.49 -8.92
CA PHE A 686 1.91 31.59 -7.95
C PHE A 686 3.28 32.28 -8.05
N ASP A 687 4.37 31.51 -8.02
CA ASP A 687 5.75 32.02 -8.02
C ASP A 687 6.63 31.20 -8.99
N PRO A 688 7.08 31.73 -10.14
CA PRO A 688 7.94 30.99 -11.07
C PRO A 688 9.33 30.67 -10.49
N GLY A 689 9.72 31.28 -9.37
CA GLY A 689 10.95 30.97 -8.63
C GLY A 689 10.84 29.81 -7.63
N ARG A 690 9.71 29.09 -7.59
CA ARG A 690 9.48 27.93 -6.72
C ARG A 690 9.10 26.68 -7.54
N PRO A 691 9.52 25.47 -7.12
CA PRO A 691 9.03 24.24 -7.73
C PRO A 691 7.51 24.14 -7.71
N LEU A 692 6.94 23.76 -8.86
CA LEU A 692 5.54 23.41 -9.01
C LEU A 692 5.42 21.87 -8.96
N LYS A 693 4.64 21.35 -8.02
CA LYS A 693 4.31 19.92 -7.94
C LYS A 693 2.82 19.70 -8.16
N ILE A 694 2.49 18.75 -9.03
CA ILE A 694 1.13 18.25 -9.26
C ILE A 694 1.10 16.78 -8.82
N THR A 695 0.12 16.37 -8.02
CA THR A 695 -0.03 14.98 -7.58
C THR A 695 -1.46 14.50 -7.78
N LEU A 696 -1.61 13.38 -8.49
CA LEU A 696 -2.85 12.64 -8.69
C LEU A 696 -2.86 11.43 -7.75
N VAL A 697 -3.94 11.23 -7.02
CA VAL A 697 -4.18 10.03 -6.21
C VAL A 697 -5.60 9.53 -6.42
N TRP A 698 -5.81 8.23 -6.49
CA TRP A 698 -7.14 7.65 -6.37
C TRP A 698 -7.17 6.43 -5.46
N THR A 699 -8.31 6.28 -4.78
CA THR A 699 -8.70 5.03 -4.13
C THR A 699 -9.11 4.07 -5.24
N ASP A 700 -8.28 3.06 -5.52
CA ASP A 700 -8.50 2.09 -6.58
C ASP A 700 -9.31 0.88 -6.08
N ALA A 701 -9.95 0.15 -6.99
CA ALA A 701 -10.71 -1.03 -6.62
C ALA A 701 -9.78 -2.17 -6.16
N PRO A 702 -10.19 -2.99 -5.17
CA PRO A 702 -9.37 -4.08 -4.63
C PRO A 702 -9.09 -5.16 -5.69
N SER A 703 -7.80 -5.34 -6.01
CA SER A 703 -7.31 -6.39 -6.92
C SER A 703 -7.38 -7.76 -6.23
N GLN A 704 -7.05 -8.83 -6.94
CA GLN A 704 -6.95 -10.14 -6.32
C GLN A 704 -5.61 -10.34 -5.58
N PRO A 705 -5.58 -11.14 -4.50
CA PRO A 705 -4.36 -11.52 -3.80
C PRO A 705 -3.33 -12.12 -4.78
N GLY A 706 -2.10 -11.67 -4.68
CA GLY A 706 -0.99 -12.00 -5.56
C GLY A 706 -0.98 -11.29 -6.91
N ASN A 707 -2.01 -10.53 -7.28
CA ASN A 707 -2.00 -9.73 -8.51
C ASN A 707 -1.54 -8.30 -8.20
N GLY A 708 -2.22 -7.61 -7.28
CA GLY A 708 -1.83 -6.30 -6.75
C GLY A 708 -1.92 -5.10 -7.70
N ASP A 709 -1.99 -5.33 -9.01
CA ASP A 709 -2.07 -4.34 -10.09
C ASP A 709 -3.29 -3.40 -9.96
N LEU A 710 -3.24 -2.29 -10.68
CA LEU A 710 -4.30 -1.30 -10.76
C LEU A 710 -5.52 -1.85 -11.51
N VAL A 711 -6.70 -1.76 -10.90
CA VAL A 711 -7.95 -2.26 -11.48
C VAL A 711 -8.62 -1.18 -12.33
N ASN A 712 -8.58 0.06 -11.84
CA ASN A 712 -8.82 1.26 -12.61
C ASN A 712 -7.49 2.00 -12.82
N LYS A 713 -7.12 2.21 -14.09
CA LYS A 713 -5.87 2.83 -14.50
C LYS A 713 -6.16 4.27 -14.94
N LEU A 714 -5.81 5.25 -14.10
CA LEU A 714 -5.79 6.67 -14.45
C LEU A 714 -4.38 7.13 -14.80
N TYR A 715 -4.25 8.25 -15.51
CA TYR A 715 -2.95 8.77 -15.91
C TYR A 715 -2.87 10.31 -15.86
N LEU A 716 -1.86 10.83 -15.15
CA LEU A 716 -1.53 12.25 -15.04
C LEU A 716 -0.53 12.67 -16.13
N GLN A 717 -0.89 13.68 -16.92
CA GLN A 717 0.06 14.39 -17.79
C GLN A 717 -0.01 15.90 -17.53
N VAL A 718 1.12 16.60 -17.56
CA VAL A 718 1.18 18.06 -17.41
C VAL A 718 2.02 18.67 -18.52
N ARG A 719 1.52 19.74 -19.16
CA ARG A 719 2.27 20.53 -20.17
C ARG A 719 1.97 22.01 -20.02
N ALA A 720 2.82 22.89 -20.53
CA ALA A 720 2.50 24.32 -20.59
C ALA A 720 1.51 24.62 -21.74
N GLU A 721 0.71 25.67 -21.59
CA GLU A 721 -0.35 26.10 -22.52
C GLU A 721 0.23 26.65 -23.84
N ASP A 722 1.50 27.10 -23.82
CA ASP A 722 2.29 27.56 -24.98
C ASP A 722 2.69 26.44 -25.96
N GLY A 723 2.55 25.17 -25.56
CA GLY A 723 3.02 24.00 -26.32
C GLY A 723 4.29 23.35 -25.75
N GLY A 724 4.77 23.76 -24.59
CA GLY A 724 5.92 23.15 -23.90
C GLY A 724 5.76 21.64 -23.62
N PRO A 725 6.88 20.94 -23.32
CA PRO A 725 6.91 19.47 -23.32
C PRO A 725 5.96 18.85 -22.30
N VAL A 726 5.32 17.76 -22.72
CA VAL A 726 4.51 16.90 -21.86
C VAL A 726 5.40 16.20 -20.84
N ARG A 727 5.01 16.29 -19.57
CA ARG A 727 5.57 15.53 -18.45
C ARG A 727 4.54 14.52 -17.99
N ASP A 728 4.97 13.28 -17.90
CA ASP A 728 4.20 12.15 -17.41
C ASP A 728 4.36 12.05 -15.88
N GLY A 729 3.27 11.71 -15.16
CA GLY A 729 3.25 11.65 -13.70
C GLY A 729 3.58 10.28 -13.10
N ASP A 730 3.66 9.23 -13.92
CA ASP A 730 4.05 7.88 -13.49
C ASP A 730 5.50 7.59 -13.96
N VAL A 731 6.18 6.65 -13.29
CA VAL A 731 7.54 6.21 -13.66
C VAL A 731 7.57 5.36 -14.95
N ARG A 732 6.41 5.15 -15.57
CA ARG A 732 6.22 4.51 -16.88
C ARG A 732 5.45 5.48 -17.78
N PRO A 733 5.88 5.70 -19.04
CA PRO A 733 5.25 6.69 -19.92
C PRO A 733 3.82 6.32 -20.29
N PHE A 734 3.04 7.32 -20.69
CA PHE A 734 1.66 7.16 -21.16
C PHE A 734 1.54 6.11 -22.28
N PRO A 735 0.49 5.26 -22.31
CA PRO A 735 -0.67 5.21 -21.40
C PRO A 735 -0.44 4.37 -20.14
N HIS A 736 0.77 3.91 -19.87
CA HIS A 736 0.99 2.77 -18.98
C HIS A 736 1.04 3.13 -17.49
N ALA A 737 -0.11 3.43 -16.89
CA ALA A 737 -0.23 3.58 -15.45
C ALA A 737 0.24 2.31 -14.72
N THR A 738 1.11 2.51 -13.73
CA THR A 738 1.58 1.51 -12.77
C THR A 738 1.26 1.90 -11.32
N ASN A 739 1.09 3.20 -11.02
CA ASN A 739 0.83 3.71 -9.67
C ASN A 739 -0.51 4.43 -9.57
N ASN A 740 -1.26 4.21 -8.47
CA ASN A 740 -2.43 5.01 -8.08
C ASN A 740 -2.05 6.30 -7.32
N VAL A 741 -0.76 6.62 -7.33
CA VAL A 741 -0.14 7.86 -6.85
C VAL A 741 0.83 8.30 -7.94
N GLN A 742 0.59 9.44 -8.57
CA GLN A 742 1.39 9.95 -9.69
C GLN A 742 1.76 11.40 -9.41
N GLN A 743 3.00 11.80 -9.68
CA GLN A 743 3.51 13.14 -9.39
C GLN A 743 4.35 13.69 -10.55
N VAL A 744 4.00 14.89 -11.00
CA VAL A 744 4.88 15.72 -11.84
C VAL A 744 5.50 16.79 -10.96
N VAL A 745 6.82 16.93 -11.02
CA VAL A 745 7.58 18.06 -10.45
C VAL A 745 8.15 18.90 -11.59
N ILE A 746 8.09 20.22 -11.44
CA ILE A 746 8.69 21.20 -12.34
C ILE A 746 9.47 22.17 -11.45
N ASP A 747 10.78 22.00 -11.33
CA ASP A 747 11.61 22.78 -10.40
C ASP A 747 11.67 24.27 -10.75
N GLU A 748 11.72 24.58 -12.05
CA GLU A 748 11.68 25.92 -12.63
C GLU A 748 10.44 26.04 -13.53
N PRO A 749 9.25 26.37 -12.98
CA PRO A 749 8.06 26.57 -13.79
C PRO A 749 8.10 27.90 -14.56
N GLY A 750 7.64 27.86 -15.81
CA GLY A 750 7.55 29.03 -16.67
C GLY A 750 6.44 30.02 -16.24
N THR A 751 6.41 31.18 -16.92
CA THR A 751 5.35 32.19 -16.75
C THR A 751 4.01 31.80 -17.37
N ASP A 752 4.02 30.82 -18.27
CA ASP A 752 2.88 30.45 -19.10
C ASP A 752 2.10 29.30 -18.45
N PRO A 753 0.76 29.40 -18.31
CA PRO A 753 -0.08 28.47 -17.55
C PRO A 753 0.13 26.99 -17.88
N TYR A 754 -0.10 26.10 -16.90
CA TYR A 754 -0.02 24.65 -17.12
C TYR A 754 -1.41 24.04 -17.37
N LEU A 755 -1.47 23.11 -18.32
CA LEU A 755 -2.59 22.21 -18.55
C LEU A 755 -2.30 20.88 -17.86
N ILE A 756 -3.01 20.63 -16.76
CA ILE A 756 -3.04 19.36 -16.03
C ILE A 756 -4.12 18.49 -16.67
N ARG A 757 -3.75 17.29 -17.12
CA ARG A 757 -4.61 16.35 -17.82
C ARG A 757 -4.70 15.05 -17.03
N VAL A 758 -5.91 14.63 -16.69
CA VAL A 758 -6.19 13.34 -16.05
C VAL A 758 -7.00 12.48 -17.01
N TRP A 759 -6.38 11.39 -17.46
CA TRP A 759 -6.98 10.43 -18.38
C TRP A 759 -7.54 9.23 -17.62
N GLY A 760 -8.73 8.75 -17.99
CA GLY A 760 -9.15 7.38 -17.68
C GLY A 760 -8.58 6.41 -18.71
N VAL A 761 -7.42 5.80 -18.45
CA VAL A 761 -6.80 4.88 -19.44
C VAL A 761 -7.56 3.56 -19.55
N SER A 762 -7.99 2.99 -18.43
CA SER A 762 -8.76 1.73 -18.41
C SER A 762 -9.55 1.64 -17.11
N VAL A 763 -10.86 1.87 -17.17
CA VAL A 763 -11.75 1.89 -16.00
C VAL A 763 -12.71 0.70 -16.08
N THR A 764 -12.50 -0.30 -15.20
CA THR A 764 -13.23 -1.58 -15.19
C THR A 764 -14.16 -1.74 -13.99
N ARG A 765 -14.05 -0.82 -13.02
CA ARG A 765 -14.88 -0.73 -11.80
C ARG A 765 -15.39 0.68 -11.64
N ARG A 766 -16.64 0.80 -11.16
CA ARG A 766 -17.26 2.09 -10.88
C ARG A 766 -16.98 2.48 -9.43
N SER A 767 -16.37 3.65 -9.20
CA SER A 767 -16.25 4.21 -7.85
C SER A 767 -17.63 4.45 -7.23
N LEU A 768 -17.75 4.16 -5.93
CA LEU A 768 -18.98 4.38 -5.17
C LEU A 768 -19.37 5.86 -5.07
N ARG A 769 -18.42 6.79 -5.22
CA ARG A 769 -18.71 8.24 -5.24
C ARG A 769 -19.30 8.70 -6.57
N SER A 770 -19.01 8.02 -7.68
CA SER A 770 -19.50 8.44 -9.00
C SER A 770 -20.93 7.96 -9.27
N VAL A 771 -21.90 8.87 -9.12
CA VAL A 771 -23.31 8.67 -9.50
C VAL A 771 -23.65 9.15 -10.93
N ILE A 772 -22.66 9.59 -11.71
CA ILE A 772 -22.83 10.32 -12.99
C ILE A 772 -23.62 9.53 -14.06
N SER A 773 -23.27 8.26 -14.30
CA SER A 773 -23.83 7.49 -15.43
C SER A 773 -24.08 6.01 -15.08
N VAL A 774 -24.29 5.15 -16.08
CA VAL A 774 -24.28 3.68 -15.92
C VAL A 774 -22.86 3.10 -16.07
N GLU A 775 -21.97 3.83 -16.76
CA GLU A 775 -20.65 3.33 -17.15
C GLU A 775 -19.62 3.43 -16.01
N PRO A 776 -18.59 2.55 -15.97
CA PRO A 776 -17.53 2.64 -14.97
C PRO A 776 -16.78 3.97 -15.04
N HIS A 777 -16.91 4.79 -13.99
CA HIS A 777 -16.13 6.01 -13.79
C HIS A 777 -15.35 5.89 -12.47
N GLN A 778 -14.13 6.43 -12.45
CA GLN A 778 -13.26 6.50 -11.27
C GLN A 778 -13.04 7.97 -10.90
N ASP A 779 -13.35 8.35 -9.67
CA ASP A 779 -13.00 9.65 -9.10
C ASP A 779 -11.57 9.66 -8.56
N PHE A 780 -11.03 10.85 -8.35
CA PHE A 780 -9.65 11.04 -7.91
C PHE A 780 -9.51 12.34 -7.11
N ALA A 781 -8.41 12.44 -6.39
CA ALA A 781 -7.94 13.68 -5.81
C ALA A 781 -6.73 14.22 -6.60
N LEU A 782 -6.70 15.54 -6.79
CA LEU A 782 -5.50 16.27 -7.19
C LEU A 782 -5.02 17.13 -6.02
N ALA A 783 -3.71 17.21 -5.82
CA ALA A 783 -3.06 18.20 -4.96
C ALA A 783 -2.02 18.98 -5.78
N VAL A 784 -2.00 20.31 -5.63
CA VAL A 784 -1.10 21.21 -6.37
C VAL A 784 -0.52 22.27 -5.42
N SER A 785 0.79 22.24 -5.25
CA SER A 785 1.56 23.30 -4.59
C SER A 785 2.08 24.32 -5.62
N ASN A 786 2.35 25.54 -5.17
CA ASN A 786 2.71 26.69 -6.02
C ASN A 786 1.65 27.06 -7.10
N GLY A 787 0.40 26.65 -6.91
CA GLY A 787 -0.74 27.10 -7.70
C GLY A 787 -1.36 28.39 -7.15
N ARG A 788 -1.84 29.24 -8.06
CA ARG A 788 -2.64 30.44 -7.75
C ARG A 788 -4.12 30.21 -8.01
N GLU A 789 -4.46 29.64 -9.17
CA GLU A 789 -5.82 29.29 -9.57
C GLU A 789 -5.79 27.97 -10.34
N LEU A 790 -6.71 27.07 -10.03
CA LEU A 790 -6.91 25.79 -10.71
C LEU A 790 -8.37 25.70 -11.14
N ARG A 791 -8.64 25.62 -12.45
CA ARG A 791 -9.99 25.54 -13.01
C ARG A 791 -10.10 24.44 -14.07
N ARG A 792 -11.19 23.66 -14.06
CA ARG A 792 -11.53 22.73 -15.16
C ARG A 792 -11.81 23.55 -16.43
N VAL A 793 -11.36 23.07 -17.58
CA VAL A 793 -11.47 23.72 -18.90
C VAL A 793 -11.89 22.74 -19.99
#